data_AF-A0A8J4DVE3-F1
#
_entry.id   AF-A0A8J4DVE3-F1
#
_cell.length_a   1.000
_cell.length_b   1.000
_cell.length_c   1.000
_cell.angle_alpha   90.00
_cell.angle_beta   90.00
_cell.angle_gamma   90.00
#
_symmetry.space_group_name_H-M   'P 1'
#
loop_
_entity.id
_entity.type
_entity.pdbx_description
1 polymer ?
#
loop_
_entity_poly.entity_id
_entity_poly.type
_entity_poly.pdbx_seq_one_letter_code
_entity_poly.pdbx_strand_id
1 'polypeptide(L)'
;MRKRAAKRHRTGAGLLATALLLVLLIATEPDGRPEDQATGPVAAPAQQQPAAEKPAGAPVAGPPTTGVSPRAVRIPLGRFDGPAEGVRARTGVPKGVPVKGKRSLTVRREGTGPFSAVGLTWNGAPTADLTVAVRSHVPSKGWTQWRTADTAPADRDPDGRATAAKPGRKAPTARRNGTDLVWLGPSDGLELVVTGRATRDLTDLAVDLIDPLTAPGDDAGPPPEKPAEAGRVYMPPIASRAAWGADERLMTWNPEMAGPVAAIAFHHTATGNDYLPDDVPKLLRSVYYFHAVSRGWGDIGYNVLVDRFGRLWEGRRGGLNMPVIGAHAGGFNRNTAGISAIGDHRTTPVPDGVIESAARYTAWKLSLDQNADPRGTTRLTGGGNTSRHQPGTTITVPRVFPHRLTNTTECPGDRGMDALDPIRNRAAALMGTRTRESTLRPRLATWNPAEARWRVNGAADVPATPGDLPAAADYDGDGATDLATWTPADGRWHVPGAPQEQLLGGPGDRPVPADYTGDGKAEPAVWRPADGVWQFAAGNSVQWGSEGDIPLPGDYDGDGKAEPAVWRPAEGTWYVRGKGTYRLGESYHVPVPADYDGDGDVEPASWSPITHRWFVWGAAPVTFGEDGDVPVVGQFDGDGKADRAVWRPPAGPDAEGTWLISGGASVEFGRTGDIPVAIP
;
A
#
# COMPACT_ATOMS: atom_id res chain seq x y z
N MET A 1 35.88 5.08 11.67
CA MET A 1 35.73 3.75 11.03
C MET A 1 34.69 2.94 11.81
N ARG A 2 33.50 2.72 11.26
CA ARG A 2 32.60 1.59 11.58
C ARG A 2 31.57 1.54 10.46
N LYS A 3 31.72 0.52 9.60
CA LYS A 3 30.86 0.23 8.45
C LYS A 3 29.48 -0.19 8.97
N ARG A 4 28.41 0.53 8.63
CA ARG A 4 27.03 0.04 8.78
C ARG A 4 26.68 -0.70 7.50
N ALA A 5 26.51 -2.01 7.62
CA ALA A 5 26.00 -2.87 6.55
C ALA A 5 24.49 -2.63 6.41
N ALA A 6 24.02 -2.45 5.18
CA ALA A 6 22.60 -2.30 4.87
C ALA A 6 21.92 -3.68 4.91
N LYS A 7 20.97 -3.86 5.84
CA LYS A 7 20.04 -5.01 5.89
C LYS A 7 18.98 -4.82 4.79
N ARG A 8 18.57 -5.92 4.16
CA ARG A 8 17.52 -5.99 3.11
C ARG A 8 16.20 -6.30 3.81
N HIS A 9 15.13 -5.60 3.44
CA HIS A 9 13.79 -5.75 4.02
C HIS A 9 12.94 -6.66 3.10
N ARG A 10 12.15 -7.56 3.71
CA ARG A 10 11.13 -8.40 3.06
C ARG A 10 9.80 -8.06 3.70
N THR A 11 8.75 -7.92 2.90
CA THR A 11 7.39 -7.58 3.35
C THR A 11 6.78 -8.75 4.12
N GLY A 12 6.72 -8.65 5.45
CA GLY A 12 5.99 -9.57 6.31
C GLY A 12 4.51 -9.18 6.35
N ALA A 13 3.68 -9.78 5.49
CA ALA A 13 2.24 -9.70 5.64
C ALA A 13 1.80 -10.81 6.63
N GLY A 14 1.29 -10.42 7.80
CA GLY A 14 0.48 -11.29 8.66
C GLY A 14 1.24 -12.08 9.74
N LEU A 15 1.48 -11.46 10.90
CA LEU A 15 2.16 -12.13 12.04
C LEU A 15 1.46 -12.00 13.40
N LEU A 16 0.16 -11.66 13.45
CA LEU A 16 -0.47 -11.14 14.68
C LEU A 16 -1.55 -12.00 15.34
N ALA A 17 -1.81 -13.20 14.82
CA ALA A 17 -3.00 -13.96 15.21
C ALA A 17 -2.96 -14.58 16.64
N THR A 18 -1.79 -14.82 17.23
CA THR A 18 -1.69 -15.55 18.52
C THR A 18 -1.58 -14.67 19.77
N ALA A 19 -1.15 -13.42 19.62
CA ALA A 19 -0.61 -12.62 20.71
C ALA A 19 -1.70 -12.01 21.63
N LEU A 20 -2.83 -11.61 21.07
CA LEU A 20 -3.98 -11.11 21.82
C LEU A 20 -4.72 -12.23 22.58
N LEU A 21 -4.69 -13.44 22.03
CA LEU A 21 -5.46 -14.56 22.56
C LEU A 21 -4.94 -15.07 23.91
N LEU A 22 -3.61 -15.03 24.08
CA LEU A 22 -2.96 -15.34 25.36
C LEU A 22 -3.46 -14.42 26.48
N VAL A 23 -3.70 -13.14 26.20
CA VAL A 23 -4.17 -12.16 27.20
C VAL A 23 -5.54 -12.57 27.78
N LEU A 24 -6.42 -13.13 26.95
CA LEU A 24 -7.78 -13.51 27.33
C LEU A 24 -7.84 -14.88 28.04
N LEU A 25 -6.95 -15.82 27.69
CA LEU A 25 -6.85 -17.11 28.38
C LEU A 25 -6.29 -16.96 29.80
N ILE A 26 -5.33 -16.06 30.02
CA ILE A 26 -4.71 -15.81 31.34
C ILE A 26 -5.70 -15.23 32.37
N ALA A 27 -6.73 -14.50 31.93
CA ALA A 27 -7.73 -13.92 32.84
C ALA A 27 -8.69 -14.97 33.45
N THR A 28 -8.57 -16.26 33.08
CA THR A 28 -9.52 -17.31 33.47
C THR A 28 -8.97 -18.41 34.39
N GLU A 29 -7.69 -18.39 34.76
CA GLU A 29 -7.12 -19.39 35.68
C GLU A 29 -7.28 -18.96 37.16
N PRO A 30 -7.86 -19.79 38.04
CA PRO A 30 -7.91 -19.53 39.48
C PRO A 30 -6.55 -19.85 40.13
N ASP A 31 -6.00 -18.87 40.84
CA ASP A 31 -4.74 -18.94 41.61
C ASP A 31 -4.59 -20.24 42.43
N GLY A 32 -3.62 -21.08 42.05
CA GLY A 32 -3.22 -22.27 42.81
C GLY A 32 -1.70 -22.46 42.80
N ARG A 33 -1.02 -21.95 43.84
CA ARG A 33 0.42 -22.20 44.07
C ARG A 33 0.66 -23.56 44.73
N PRO A 34 1.75 -24.26 44.39
CA PRO A 34 2.55 -24.92 45.42
C PRO A 34 4.07 -24.81 45.23
N GLU A 35 4.77 -25.29 46.25
CA GLU A 35 6.09 -24.91 46.76
C GLU A 35 7.34 -25.50 46.07
N ASP A 36 8.41 -24.74 46.26
CA ASP A 36 9.85 -24.94 46.11
C ASP A 36 10.41 -26.36 46.40
N GLN A 37 11.22 -26.93 45.48
CA GLN A 37 12.28 -27.91 45.82
C GLN A 37 13.51 -27.83 44.89
N ALA A 38 14.67 -28.04 45.52
CA ALA A 38 15.99 -27.61 45.11
C ALA A 38 16.79 -28.56 44.18
N THR A 39 17.55 -27.92 43.29
CA THR A 39 18.87 -28.21 42.69
C THR A 39 19.52 -29.60 42.75
N GLY A 40 20.06 -30.02 41.59
CA GLY A 40 21.23 -30.90 41.46
C GLY A 40 21.88 -30.75 40.07
N PRO A 41 23.22 -30.66 39.94
CA PRO A 41 23.90 -30.25 38.70
C PRO A 41 24.26 -31.45 37.80
N VAL A 42 24.11 -31.30 36.48
CA VAL A 42 24.62 -32.29 35.51
C VAL A 42 25.48 -31.62 34.44
N ALA A 43 26.61 -32.27 34.22
CA ALA A 43 27.80 -31.86 33.52
C ALA A 43 27.63 -31.58 32.01
N ALA A 44 28.48 -30.69 31.51
CA ALA A 44 28.73 -30.43 30.10
C ALA A 44 29.38 -31.65 29.39
N PRO A 45 29.09 -31.84 28.09
CA PRO A 45 30.13 -32.31 27.20
C PRO A 45 30.22 -31.56 25.85
N ALA A 46 31.49 -31.33 25.50
CA ALA A 46 32.13 -31.50 24.19
C ALA A 46 31.62 -30.74 22.95
N GLN A 47 32.49 -29.81 22.53
CA GLN A 47 32.54 -29.16 21.22
C GLN A 47 32.68 -30.20 20.08
N GLN A 48 31.89 -30.05 19.02
CA GLN A 48 32.20 -30.62 17.70
C GLN A 48 32.27 -29.51 16.65
N GLN A 49 33.36 -29.53 15.88
CA GLN A 49 33.67 -28.62 14.78
C GLN A 49 32.86 -28.96 13.51
N PRO A 50 32.61 -27.95 12.63
CA PRO A 50 31.64 -28.04 11.54
C PRO A 50 32.20 -28.72 10.28
N ALA A 51 31.31 -29.41 9.54
CA ALA A 51 31.58 -29.92 8.20
C ALA A 51 31.26 -28.86 7.12
N ALA A 52 32.06 -28.87 6.05
CA ALA A 52 32.14 -27.84 5.02
C ALA A 52 30.92 -27.75 4.08
N GLU A 53 30.45 -26.52 3.83
CA GLU A 53 29.42 -26.17 2.83
C GLU A 53 29.96 -26.17 1.40
N LYS A 54 29.07 -26.54 0.46
CA LYS A 54 29.23 -26.44 -1.00
C LYS A 54 28.50 -25.17 -1.48
N PRO A 55 29.03 -24.37 -2.43
CA PRO A 55 28.54 -23.01 -2.65
C PRO A 55 27.21 -22.95 -3.44
N ALA A 56 26.27 -22.15 -2.93
CA ALA A 56 24.97 -21.82 -3.54
C ALA A 56 25.10 -20.72 -4.62
N GLY A 57 24.24 -20.81 -5.64
CA GLY A 57 24.12 -19.83 -6.72
C GLY A 57 23.61 -18.46 -6.24
N ALA A 58 23.94 -17.41 -7.00
CA ALA A 58 23.70 -16.02 -6.62
C ALA A 58 22.21 -15.65 -6.48
N PRO A 59 21.81 -14.88 -5.45
CA PRO A 59 20.42 -14.51 -5.20
C PRO A 59 19.96 -13.30 -6.03
N VAL A 60 18.74 -13.39 -6.55
CA VAL A 60 17.95 -12.31 -7.19
C VAL A 60 17.62 -11.24 -6.15
N ALA A 61 17.67 -9.95 -6.51
CA ALA A 61 17.48 -8.83 -5.58
C ALA A 61 15.98 -8.53 -5.35
N GLY A 62 15.59 -8.21 -4.11
CA GLY A 62 14.23 -7.79 -3.74
C GLY A 62 14.00 -6.26 -3.85
N PRO A 63 12.74 -5.79 -3.66
CA PRO A 63 12.33 -4.39 -3.80
C PRO A 63 12.99 -3.39 -2.83
N PRO A 64 12.94 -2.07 -3.12
CA PRO A 64 13.74 -1.07 -2.42
C PRO A 64 13.09 -0.69 -1.09
N THR A 65 13.90 -0.61 -0.05
CA THR A 65 13.44 -0.44 1.35
C THR A 65 13.46 1.02 1.81
N THR A 66 13.98 1.90 0.95
CA THR A 66 13.87 3.35 1.05
C THR A 66 13.57 3.85 -0.36
N GLY A 67 12.53 4.67 -0.51
CA GLY A 67 12.18 5.22 -1.81
C GLY A 67 13.32 6.00 -2.47
N VAL A 68 13.34 5.98 -3.80
CA VAL A 68 14.42 6.56 -4.60
C VAL A 68 13.98 7.94 -5.09
N SER A 69 14.63 9.00 -4.61
CA SER A 69 14.35 10.37 -5.07
C SER A 69 14.86 10.58 -6.49
N PRO A 70 14.00 10.92 -7.46
CA PRO A 70 14.47 11.34 -8.78
C PRO A 70 15.33 12.60 -8.70
N ARG A 71 16.28 12.71 -9.64
CA ARG A 71 17.03 13.94 -9.88
C ARG A 71 16.36 14.70 -11.02
N ALA A 72 16.32 16.03 -10.95
CA ALA A 72 15.80 16.82 -12.04
C ALA A 72 16.70 18.02 -12.35
N VAL A 73 16.90 18.27 -13.65
CA VAL A 73 17.52 19.50 -14.16
C VAL A 73 16.43 20.36 -14.78
N ARG A 74 16.23 21.56 -14.25
CA ARG A 74 15.27 22.53 -14.79
C ARG A 74 15.97 23.46 -15.79
N ILE A 75 15.48 23.49 -17.02
CA ILE A 75 15.95 24.42 -18.06
C ILE A 75 14.90 25.51 -18.27
N PRO A 76 15.19 26.77 -17.91
CA PRO A 76 14.31 27.90 -18.23
C PRO A 76 14.21 28.06 -19.75
N LEU A 77 12.99 28.29 -20.26
CA LEU A 77 12.75 28.63 -21.66
C LEU A 77 12.60 30.13 -21.89
N GLY A 78 12.17 30.87 -20.86
CA GLY A 78 11.85 32.28 -20.95
C GLY A 78 10.55 32.48 -21.73
N ARG A 79 10.48 33.58 -22.49
CA ARG A 79 9.34 33.91 -23.37
C ARG A 79 9.82 34.26 -24.77
N PHE A 80 8.92 34.33 -25.74
CA PHE A 80 9.26 34.60 -27.14
C PHE A 80 10.06 35.90 -27.31
N ASP A 81 9.62 36.98 -26.68
CA ASP A 81 10.27 38.31 -26.75
C ASP A 81 11.45 38.45 -25.75
N GLY A 82 11.80 37.37 -25.04
CA GLY A 82 12.87 37.34 -24.04
C GLY A 82 13.26 35.90 -23.73
N PRO A 83 13.88 35.19 -24.70
CA PRO A 83 14.22 33.79 -24.54
C PRO A 83 15.33 33.64 -23.49
N ALA A 84 15.29 32.53 -22.76
CA ALA A 84 16.36 32.19 -21.82
C ALA A 84 17.66 31.84 -22.55
N GLU A 85 18.76 31.74 -21.80
CA GLU A 85 20.08 31.45 -22.35
C GLU A 85 20.09 30.13 -23.14
N GLY A 86 20.63 30.19 -24.36
CA GLY A 86 20.69 29.06 -25.30
C GLY A 86 19.33 28.59 -25.82
N VAL A 87 18.26 29.38 -25.65
CA VAL A 87 16.95 29.17 -26.28
C VAL A 87 16.80 30.14 -27.46
N ARG A 88 16.27 29.65 -28.58
CA ARG A 88 16.08 30.46 -29.80
C ARG A 88 14.60 30.69 -30.05
N ALA A 89 14.18 31.95 -30.08
CA ALA A 89 12.89 32.37 -30.60
C ALA A 89 12.91 32.38 -32.15
N ARG A 90 11.88 31.81 -32.78
CA ARG A 90 11.77 31.68 -34.24
C ARG A 90 10.40 32.10 -34.74
N THR A 91 10.36 32.76 -35.90
CA THR A 91 9.13 32.89 -36.68
C THR A 91 8.84 31.55 -37.36
N GLY A 92 7.67 30.98 -37.08
CA GLY A 92 7.26 29.64 -37.52
C GLY A 92 7.81 28.50 -36.65
N VAL A 93 7.51 27.28 -37.07
CA VAL A 93 8.00 26.01 -36.50
C VAL A 93 9.04 25.41 -37.45
N PRO A 94 10.17 24.84 -36.96
CA PRO A 94 11.14 24.18 -37.82
C PRO A 94 10.51 23.05 -38.66
N LYS A 95 11.06 22.84 -39.87
CA LYS A 95 10.59 21.78 -40.78
C LYS A 95 10.74 20.41 -40.13
N GLY A 96 9.69 19.58 -40.22
CA GLY A 96 9.68 18.20 -39.71
C GLY A 96 9.27 18.03 -38.24
N VAL A 97 8.93 19.12 -37.54
CA VAL A 97 8.41 19.06 -36.18
C VAL A 97 6.87 18.92 -36.23
N PRO A 98 6.25 17.99 -35.49
CA PRO A 98 4.82 17.66 -35.61
C PRO A 98 3.89 18.63 -34.85
N VAL A 99 4.21 19.93 -34.84
CA VAL A 99 3.35 20.98 -34.29
C VAL A 99 3.22 22.14 -35.27
N LYS A 100 2.14 22.91 -35.12
CA LYS A 100 1.88 24.08 -35.97
C LYS A 100 1.87 25.33 -35.13
N GLY A 101 2.39 26.42 -35.70
CA GLY A 101 2.24 27.73 -35.11
C GLY A 101 3.06 28.80 -35.81
N LYS A 102 2.70 30.05 -35.53
CA LYS A 102 3.33 31.23 -36.15
C LYS A 102 4.67 31.59 -35.54
N ARG A 103 4.97 31.09 -34.34
CA ARG A 103 6.14 31.45 -33.53
C ARG A 103 6.51 30.27 -32.62
N SER A 104 7.80 30.05 -32.40
CA SER A 104 8.25 29.00 -31.49
C SER A 104 9.46 29.40 -30.66
N LEU A 105 9.56 28.82 -29.45
CA LEU A 105 10.79 28.71 -28.68
C LEU A 105 11.41 27.34 -28.98
N THR A 106 12.69 27.33 -29.33
CA THR A 106 13.42 26.10 -29.66
C THR A 106 14.67 25.99 -28.79
N VAL A 107 14.86 24.83 -28.19
CA VAL A 107 16.07 24.52 -27.42
C VAL A 107 16.61 23.17 -27.87
N ARG A 108 17.93 23.11 -28.05
CA ARG A 108 18.68 21.88 -28.29
C ARG A 108 19.85 21.85 -27.31
N ARG A 109 20.00 20.74 -26.61
CA ARG A 109 21.09 20.47 -25.67
C ARG A 109 21.56 19.04 -25.88
N GLU A 110 22.87 18.86 -25.88
CA GLU A 110 23.55 17.57 -25.92
C GLU A 110 24.44 17.50 -24.67
N GLY A 111 24.61 16.30 -24.08
CA GLY A 111 25.37 16.14 -22.85
C GLY A 111 24.69 16.74 -21.61
N THR A 112 23.36 16.63 -21.49
CA THR A 112 22.58 17.19 -20.36
C THR A 112 22.79 16.48 -19.02
N GLY A 113 23.58 15.40 -19.00
CA GLY A 113 23.45 14.35 -18.00
C GLY A 113 22.26 13.42 -18.31
N PRO A 114 22.18 12.25 -17.65
CA PRO A 114 21.13 11.27 -17.90
C PRO A 114 19.77 11.81 -17.46
N PHE A 115 18.72 11.48 -18.22
CA PHE A 115 17.32 11.66 -17.86
C PHE A 115 16.46 10.66 -18.65
N SER A 116 15.22 10.44 -18.22
CA SER A 116 14.29 9.52 -18.90
C SER A 116 12.91 10.10 -19.18
N ALA A 117 12.56 11.20 -18.52
CA ALA A 117 11.27 11.85 -18.71
C ALA A 117 11.41 13.37 -18.72
N VAL A 118 10.46 14.03 -19.38
CA VAL A 118 10.39 15.50 -19.42
C VAL A 118 8.97 15.98 -19.22
N GLY A 119 8.83 17.09 -18.50
CA GLY A 119 7.56 17.80 -18.34
C GLY A 119 7.79 19.29 -18.27
N LEU A 120 6.91 20.08 -18.87
CA LEU A 120 7.02 21.55 -18.84
C LEU A 120 6.11 22.11 -17.76
N THR A 121 6.57 23.16 -17.09
CA THR A 121 5.77 23.89 -16.09
C THR A 121 5.91 25.39 -16.23
N TRP A 122 4.86 26.12 -15.84
CA TRP A 122 4.82 27.58 -15.87
C TRP A 122 3.87 28.16 -14.81
N ASN A 123 4.11 29.42 -14.44
CA ASN A 123 3.21 30.24 -13.65
C ASN A 123 2.26 31.06 -14.54
N GLY A 124 1.14 31.48 -13.95
CA GLY A 124 0.20 32.42 -14.58
C GLY A 124 -0.99 31.76 -15.27
N ALA A 125 -1.72 32.58 -16.04
CA ALA A 125 -2.96 32.14 -16.67
C ALA A 125 -2.67 31.04 -17.71
N PRO A 126 -3.52 30.03 -17.75
CA PRO A 126 -3.25 28.85 -18.55
C PRO A 126 -3.56 29.04 -20.02
N THR A 127 -2.80 28.34 -20.85
CA THR A 127 -2.69 28.66 -22.27
C THR A 127 -3.20 27.51 -23.11
N ALA A 128 -4.48 27.56 -23.47
CA ALA A 128 -5.19 26.55 -24.25
C ALA A 128 -4.61 26.31 -25.66
N ASP A 129 -3.61 27.09 -26.09
CA ASP A 129 -2.96 26.97 -27.38
C ASP A 129 -1.44 26.71 -27.29
N LEU A 130 -0.92 26.40 -26.09
CA LEU A 130 0.44 25.92 -25.95
C LEU A 130 0.54 24.51 -26.54
N THR A 131 1.52 24.26 -27.38
CA THR A 131 1.79 22.95 -27.95
C THR A 131 3.27 22.68 -27.86
N VAL A 132 3.61 21.45 -27.53
CA VAL A 132 4.97 21.02 -27.24
C VAL A 132 5.32 19.85 -28.13
N ALA A 133 6.46 19.93 -28.80
CA ALA A 133 7.10 18.79 -29.45
C ALA A 133 8.47 18.57 -28.83
N VAL A 134 8.77 17.33 -28.48
CA VAL A 134 10.03 16.94 -27.85
C VAL A 134 10.59 15.68 -28.47
N ARG A 135 11.92 15.62 -28.57
CA ARG A 135 12.68 14.39 -28.84
C ARG A 135 13.95 14.39 -28.00
N SER A 136 14.52 13.21 -27.83
CA SER A 136 15.75 13.00 -27.09
C SER A 136 16.86 12.47 -27.97
N HIS A 137 18.10 12.69 -27.53
CA HIS A 137 19.25 11.93 -27.96
C HIS A 137 19.44 10.74 -27.02
N VAL A 138 19.59 9.56 -27.60
CA VAL A 138 19.91 8.32 -26.90
C VAL A 138 21.33 7.93 -27.31
N PRO A 139 22.28 7.72 -26.38
CA PRO A 139 23.70 7.49 -26.69
C PRO A 139 23.95 6.40 -27.75
N SER A 140 23.13 5.34 -27.73
CA SER A 140 23.25 4.19 -28.63
C SER A 140 22.40 4.27 -29.90
N LYS A 141 21.45 5.20 -29.99
CA LYS A 141 20.45 5.26 -31.09
C LYS A 141 20.39 6.61 -31.81
N GLY A 142 21.08 7.63 -31.29
CA GLY A 142 20.99 9.00 -31.80
C GLY A 142 19.65 9.65 -31.47
N TRP A 143 19.20 10.57 -32.34
CA TRP A 143 17.97 11.34 -32.11
C TRP A 143 16.71 10.52 -32.37
N THR A 144 15.79 10.55 -31.42
CA THR A 144 14.49 9.87 -31.50
C THR A 144 13.50 10.63 -32.40
N GLN A 145 12.38 9.95 -32.71
CA GLN A 145 11.23 10.60 -33.36
C GLN A 145 10.60 11.62 -32.41
N TRP A 146 9.97 12.64 -33.00
CA TRP A 146 9.25 13.65 -32.23
C TRP A 146 8.01 13.08 -31.55
N ARG A 147 7.80 13.47 -30.30
CA ARG A 147 6.58 13.23 -29.50
C ARG A 147 5.93 14.56 -29.16
N THR A 148 4.64 14.55 -28.86
CA THR A 148 3.89 15.74 -28.40
C THR A 148 3.30 15.53 -27.02
N ALA A 149 3.34 16.57 -26.19
CA ALA A 149 2.71 16.56 -24.86
C ALA A 149 1.38 17.33 -24.91
N ASP A 150 0.35 16.81 -24.24
CA ASP A 150 -0.89 17.57 -24.02
C ASP A 150 -0.64 18.67 -22.97
N THR A 151 -1.34 19.79 -23.10
CA THR A 151 -1.28 20.94 -22.21
C THR A 151 -2.67 21.33 -21.70
N ALA A 152 -3.59 20.37 -21.70
CA ALA A 152 -4.99 20.60 -21.43
C ALA A 152 -5.23 21.30 -20.07
N PRO A 153 -6.26 22.16 -19.98
CA PRO A 153 -6.68 22.81 -18.74
C PRO A 153 -7.03 21.89 -17.56
N ALA A 154 -7.32 20.62 -17.84
CA ALA A 154 -7.88 19.68 -16.87
C ALA A 154 -6.95 19.41 -15.67
N ASP A 155 -5.65 19.65 -15.83
CA ASP A 155 -4.63 19.28 -14.85
C ASP A 155 -4.05 20.49 -14.07
N ARG A 156 -4.66 21.68 -14.14
CA ARG A 156 -4.07 22.92 -13.58
C ARG A 156 -3.94 22.93 -12.05
N ASP A 157 -4.92 22.38 -11.36
CA ASP A 157 -4.97 22.28 -9.91
C ASP A 157 -5.99 21.19 -9.59
N PRO A 158 -5.71 20.19 -8.77
CA PRO A 158 -6.69 19.17 -8.47
C PRO A 158 -7.82 19.65 -7.55
N ASP A 159 -7.60 20.63 -6.65
CA ASP A 159 -8.58 20.91 -5.58
C ASP A 159 -8.77 22.38 -5.15
N GLY A 160 -8.05 23.36 -5.70
CA GLY A 160 -8.25 24.78 -5.36
C GLY A 160 -8.01 25.14 -3.87
N ARG A 161 -7.38 24.25 -3.09
CA ARG A 161 -7.10 24.46 -1.66
C ARG A 161 -5.72 25.04 -1.42
N ALA A 162 -5.60 26.02 -0.53
CA ALA A 162 -4.32 26.45 0.02
C ALA A 162 -3.72 25.35 0.91
N THR A 163 -2.52 24.88 0.58
CA THR A 163 -1.77 23.93 1.42
C THR A 163 -1.27 24.65 2.67
N ALA A 164 -1.92 24.44 3.82
CA ALA A 164 -1.36 24.85 5.09
C ALA A 164 -0.12 23.98 5.39
N ALA A 165 1.05 24.60 5.50
CA ALA A 165 2.27 23.91 5.90
C ALA A 165 2.16 23.46 7.37
N LYS A 166 2.63 22.24 7.69
CA LYS A 166 2.88 21.85 9.09
C LYS A 166 3.96 22.77 9.69
N PRO A 167 3.88 23.16 10.97
CA PRO A 167 4.95 23.89 11.63
C PRO A 167 6.27 23.08 11.55
N GLY A 168 7.34 23.68 11.02
CA GLY A 168 8.67 23.07 10.98
C GLY A 168 9.11 22.41 9.66
N ARG A 169 8.29 22.41 8.59
CA ARG A 169 8.72 22.01 7.23
C ARG A 169 8.65 23.19 6.26
N LYS A 170 9.54 23.21 5.25
CA LYS A 170 9.52 24.22 4.17
C LYS A 170 8.13 24.27 3.53
N ALA A 171 7.61 25.48 3.31
CA ALA A 171 6.38 25.66 2.56
C ALA A 171 6.48 24.94 1.20
N PRO A 172 5.42 24.26 0.74
CA PRO A 172 5.44 23.61 -0.56
C PRO A 172 5.76 24.63 -1.66
N THR A 173 6.47 24.18 -2.71
CA THR A 173 6.65 24.98 -3.92
C THR A 173 5.27 25.41 -4.44
N ALA A 174 5.14 26.69 -4.83
CA ALA A 174 3.89 27.20 -5.38
C ALA A 174 3.41 26.30 -6.53
N ARG A 175 2.11 25.96 -6.54
CA ARG A 175 1.51 25.11 -7.58
C ARG A 175 1.75 25.70 -8.97
N ARG A 176 2.11 24.85 -9.93
CA ARG A 176 2.43 25.24 -11.30
C ARG A 176 1.52 24.54 -12.27
N ASN A 177 1.15 25.23 -13.35
CA ASN A 177 0.58 24.56 -14.50
C ASN A 177 1.65 23.68 -15.14
N GLY A 178 1.23 22.65 -15.87
CA GLY A 178 2.16 21.84 -16.63
C GLY A 178 1.51 21.04 -17.73
N THR A 179 2.35 20.46 -18.57
CA THR A 179 1.96 19.49 -19.60
C THR A 179 1.73 18.12 -18.97
N ASP A 180 1.30 17.15 -19.78
CA ASP A 180 1.57 15.75 -19.46
C ASP A 180 3.07 15.47 -19.46
N LEU A 181 3.48 14.46 -18.71
CA LEU A 181 4.85 13.99 -18.71
C LEU A 181 5.11 13.16 -19.98
N VAL A 182 6.23 13.38 -20.65
CA VAL A 182 6.66 12.55 -21.79
C VAL A 182 7.76 11.61 -21.36
N TRP A 183 7.52 10.30 -21.47
CA TRP A 183 8.57 9.30 -21.32
C TRP A 183 9.42 9.24 -22.59
N LEU A 184 10.73 9.27 -22.43
CA LEU A 184 11.71 9.25 -23.51
C LEU A 184 12.66 8.06 -23.43
N GLY A 185 12.64 7.33 -22.31
CA GLY A 185 13.65 6.32 -21.98
C GLY A 185 15.04 6.95 -21.75
N PRO A 186 16.08 6.14 -21.47
CA PRO A 186 17.41 6.63 -21.15
C PRO A 186 17.96 7.57 -22.22
N SER A 187 18.17 8.84 -21.85
CA SER A 187 18.51 9.94 -22.75
C SER A 187 19.60 10.83 -22.15
N ASP A 188 20.41 11.47 -23.00
CA ASP A 188 21.50 12.39 -22.62
C ASP A 188 21.52 13.70 -23.44
N GLY A 189 20.49 13.91 -24.25
CA GLY A 189 20.26 15.16 -24.97
C GLY A 189 18.78 15.40 -25.25
N LEU A 190 18.43 16.67 -25.42
CA LEU A 190 17.06 17.16 -25.56
C LEU A 190 16.95 18.09 -26.76
N GLU A 191 15.91 17.91 -27.57
CA GLU A 191 15.45 18.92 -28.51
C GLU A 191 13.96 19.16 -28.31
N LEU A 192 13.60 20.41 -28.08
CA LEU A 192 12.27 20.81 -27.66
C LEU A 192 11.83 22.04 -28.46
N VAL A 193 10.58 22.00 -28.91
CA VAL A 193 9.90 23.09 -29.58
C VAL A 193 8.59 23.38 -28.85
N VAL A 194 8.41 24.63 -28.45
CA VAL A 194 7.18 25.11 -27.81
C VAL A 194 6.58 26.21 -28.67
N THR A 195 5.29 26.11 -29.01
CA THR A 195 4.57 27.08 -29.83
C THR A 195 3.18 27.37 -29.26
N GLY A 196 2.62 28.54 -29.57
CA GLY A 196 1.34 29.04 -29.06
C GLY A 196 1.36 30.54 -28.82
N ARG A 197 0.19 31.22 -28.73
CA ARG A 197 0.11 32.65 -28.37
C ARG A 197 0.71 32.90 -26.98
N ALA A 198 0.43 31.95 -26.10
CA ALA A 198 1.04 31.70 -24.80
C ALA A 198 2.53 32.06 -24.67
N THR A 199 3.34 31.70 -25.68
CA THR A 199 4.80 31.79 -25.60
C THR A 199 5.29 33.22 -25.38
N ARG A 200 4.47 34.25 -25.62
CA ARG A 200 4.77 35.65 -25.32
C ARG A 200 4.48 36.05 -23.87
N ASP A 201 3.40 35.52 -23.31
CA ASP A 201 2.79 36.03 -22.08
C ASP A 201 3.12 35.18 -20.85
N LEU A 202 3.59 33.94 -21.05
CA LEU A 202 4.06 33.09 -19.97
C LEU A 202 5.32 33.67 -19.34
N THR A 203 5.27 33.89 -18.03
CA THR A 203 6.44 34.15 -17.20
C THR A 203 6.92 32.79 -16.66
N ASP A 204 8.23 32.54 -16.69
CA ASP A 204 8.89 31.37 -16.08
C ASP A 204 8.69 29.97 -16.69
N LEU A 205 8.20 29.87 -17.93
CA LEU A 205 8.12 28.60 -18.65
C LEU A 205 9.46 27.86 -18.61
N ALA A 206 9.44 26.61 -18.14
CA ALA A 206 10.62 25.76 -18.00
C ALA A 206 10.31 24.30 -18.31
N VAL A 207 11.33 23.54 -18.69
CA VAL A 207 11.27 22.07 -18.83
C VAL A 207 12.10 21.42 -17.73
N ASP A 208 11.54 20.41 -17.08
CA ASP A 208 12.26 19.56 -16.14
C ASP A 208 12.72 18.28 -16.86
N LEU A 209 14.00 17.97 -16.79
CA LEU A 209 14.60 16.74 -17.27
C LEU A 209 14.77 15.83 -16.04
N ILE A 210 13.96 14.78 -15.96
CA ILE A 210 13.83 13.93 -14.78
C ILE A 210 14.60 12.63 -15.02
N ASP A 211 15.58 12.38 -14.16
CA ASP A 211 16.27 11.11 -13.99
C ASP A 211 15.64 10.34 -12.81
N PRO A 212 14.84 9.30 -13.08
CA PRO A 212 14.16 8.54 -12.03
C PRO A 212 15.09 7.63 -11.22
N LEU A 213 16.36 7.50 -11.64
CA LEU A 213 17.35 6.57 -11.11
C LEU A 213 16.90 5.10 -11.15
N THR A 214 17.83 4.19 -10.90
CA THR A 214 17.53 2.76 -10.72
C THR A 214 17.38 2.45 -9.24
N ALA A 215 16.45 1.56 -8.91
CA ALA A 215 16.25 1.04 -7.56
C ALA A 215 16.48 -0.48 -7.52
N PRO A 216 17.03 -1.05 -6.43
CA PRO A 216 17.02 -2.50 -6.20
C PRO A 216 15.56 -2.92 -6.02
N GLY A 217 14.91 -3.48 -7.04
CA GLY A 217 13.45 -3.65 -7.06
C GLY A 217 12.72 -3.18 -8.29
N ASP A 218 13.41 -2.55 -9.25
CA ASP A 218 12.78 -2.17 -10.52
C ASP A 218 12.29 -3.37 -11.34
N ASP A 219 12.68 -4.59 -10.96
CA ASP A 219 12.25 -5.89 -11.45
C ASP A 219 11.10 -6.51 -10.63
N ALA A 220 10.74 -5.92 -9.48
CA ALA A 220 9.63 -6.40 -8.66
C ALA A 220 8.29 -6.20 -9.39
N GLY A 221 7.50 -7.26 -9.48
CA GLY A 221 6.14 -7.21 -9.99
C GLY A 221 5.10 -7.06 -8.87
N PRO A 222 3.82 -6.98 -9.22
CA PRO A 222 2.73 -7.16 -8.26
C PRO A 222 2.85 -8.49 -7.50
N PRO A 223 2.28 -8.58 -6.28
CA PRO A 223 2.22 -9.85 -5.54
C PRO A 223 1.50 -10.94 -6.35
N PRO A 224 1.61 -12.23 -5.96
CA PRO A 224 0.84 -13.30 -6.59
C PRO A 224 -0.67 -13.06 -6.47
N GLU A 225 -1.43 -13.54 -7.45
CA GLU A 225 -2.89 -13.49 -7.42
C GLU A 225 -3.44 -14.46 -6.37
N LYS A 226 -4.30 -13.94 -5.46
CA LYS A 226 -5.02 -14.79 -4.51
C LYS A 226 -5.91 -15.79 -5.26
N PRO A 227 -6.03 -17.05 -4.79
CA PRO A 227 -6.93 -18.03 -5.39
C PRO A 227 -8.36 -17.48 -5.51
N ALA A 228 -8.99 -17.70 -6.66
CA ALA A 228 -10.36 -17.28 -6.87
C ALA A 228 -11.32 -18.13 -6.02
N GLU A 229 -12.00 -17.49 -5.06
CA GLU A 229 -13.09 -18.12 -4.31
C GLU A 229 -14.45 -17.70 -4.89
N ALA A 230 -15.34 -18.67 -5.05
CA ALA A 230 -16.67 -18.44 -5.57
C ALA A 230 -17.44 -17.44 -4.69
N GLY A 231 -17.91 -16.34 -5.28
CA GLY A 231 -18.71 -15.35 -4.57
C GLY A 231 -17.92 -14.28 -3.80
N ARG A 232 -16.58 -14.23 -3.89
CA ARG A 232 -15.75 -13.13 -3.36
C ARG A 232 -15.00 -12.36 -4.45
N VAL A 233 -14.82 -11.05 -4.29
CA VAL A 233 -14.04 -10.21 -5.22
C VAL A 233 -12.90 -9.70 -4.37
N TYR A 234 -11.74 -10.29 -4.58
CA TYR A 234 -10.53 -9.89 -3.89
C TYR A 234 -9.94 -8.63 -4.53
N MET A 235 -9.18 -7.89 -3.72
CA MET A 235 -8.29 -6.88 -4.28
C MET A 235 -7.38 -7.59 -5.29
N PRO A 236 -7.32 -7.13 -6.56
CA PRO A 236 -6.36 -7.71 -7.49
C PRO A 236 -4.93 -7.44 -7.00
N PRO A 237 -3.95 -8.22 -7.48
CA PRO A 237 -2.55 -7.90 -7.22
C PRO A 237 -2.19 -6.49 -7.66
N ILE A 238 -1.82 -5.65 -6.69
CA ILE A 238 -1.38 -4.28 -6.92
C ILE A 238 -0.01 -4.14 -6.27
N ALA A 239 1.00 -3.81 -7.06
CA ALA A 239 2.33 -3.51 -6.56
C ALA A 239 2.28 -2.22 -5.73
N SER A 240 2.78 -2.29 -4.49
CA SER A 240 2.74 -1.16 -3.54
C SER A 240 3.62 0.01 -3.97
N ARG A 241 3.45 1.14 -3.30
CA ARG A 241 4.35 2.29 -3.43
C ARG A 241 5.83 1.96 -3.18
N ALA A 242 6.09 1.12 -2.19
CA ALA A 242 7.44 0.63 -1.90
C ALA A 242 7.99 -0.20 -3.09
N ALA A 243 7.17 -1.07 -3.70
CA ALA A 243 7.61 -1.93 -4.81
C ALA A 243 8.15 -1.14 -6.01
N TRP A 244 7.57 0.01 -6.34
CA TRP A 244 8.11 0.89 -7.39
C TRP A 244 9.08 1.96 -6.89
N GLY A 245 9.49 1.91 -5.62
CA GLY A 245 10.49 2.79 -5.03
C GLY A 245 10.01 4.22 -4.82
N ALA A 246 8.74 4.43 -4.48
CA ALA A 246 8.18 5.73 -4.14
C ALA A 246 8.95 6.40 -2.99
N ASP A 247 9.51 7.59 -3.24
CA ASP A 247 10.14 8.37 -2.17
C ASP A 247 9.12 9.19 -1.39
N GLU A 248 8.62 8.62 -0.29
CA GLU A 248 7.63 9.26 0.57
C GLU A 248 8.09 10.60 1.18
N ARG A 249 9.38 10.94 1.12
CA ARG A 249 9.86 12.26 1.53
C ARG A 249 9.41 13.37 0.57
N LEU A 250 9.05 13.03 -0.67
CA LEU A 250 8.46 13.96 -1.65
C LEU A 250 6.97 14.21 -1.37
N MET A 251 6.36 13.38 -0.52
CA MET A 251 4.95 13.48 -0.15
C MET A 251 4.75 14.66 0.83
N THR A 252 4.04 15.68 0.36
CA THR A 252 3.77 16.88 1.18
C THR A 252 2.30 17.09 1.50
N TRP A 253 1.41 16.28 0.90
CA TRP A 253 -0.02 16.27 1.21
C TRP A 253 -0.28 15.33 2.41
N ASN A 254 -1.30 15.57 3.23
CA ASN A 254 -1.91 14.53 4.07
C ASN A 254 -3.11 13.89 3.33
N PRO A 255 -3.24 12.56 3.24
CA PRO A 255 -4.37 11.94 2.55
C PRO A 255 -5.70 12.39 3.15
N GLU A 256 -6.69 12.60 2.30
CA GLU A 256 -8.05 12.95 2.71
C GLU A 256 -9.03 11.89 2.23
N MET A 257 -10.04 11.62 3.05
CA MET A 257 -11.08 10.66 2.74
C MET A 257 -12.36 11.37 2.30
N ALA A 258 -13.01 10.85 1.26
CA ALA A 258 -14.37 11.21 0.91
C ALA A 258 -15.37 10.22 1.54
N GLY A 259 -16.65 10.38 1.21
CA GLY A 259 -17.59 9.26 1.36
C GLY A 259 -17.29 8.13 0.36
N PRO A 260 -18.07 7.04 0.40
CA PRO A 260 -17.89 5.87 -0.45
C PRO A 260 -17.62 6.19 -1.93
N VAL A 261 -16.76 5.40 -2.56
CA VAL A 261 -16.45 5.53 -3.99
C VAL A 261 -17.67 5.13 -4.82
N ALA A 262 -18.26 6.09 -5.52
CA ALA A 262 -19.45 5.91 -6.33
C ALA A 262 -19.16 5.59 -7.80
N ALA A 263 -18.02 6.06 -8.30
CA ALA A 263 -17.59 5.85 -9.68
C ALA A 263 -16.06 5.80 -9.83
N ILE A 264 -15.60 5.20 -10.92
CA ILE A 264 -14.21 5.10 -11.34
C ILE A 264 -13.97 6.06 -12.51
N ALA A 265 -13.01 6.96 -12.36
CA ALA A 265 -12.54 7.81 -13.45
C ALA A 265 -11.41 7.08 -14.19
N PHE A 266 -11.58 6.82 -15.48
CA PHE A 266 -10.58 6.17 -16.32
C PHE A 266 -9.76 7.21 -17.09
N HIS A 267 -8.45 7.07 -16.99
CA HIS A 267 -7.44 7.98 -17.52
C HIS A 267 -6.42 7.24 -18.38
N HIS A 268 -5.64 8.01 -19.13
CA HIS A 268 -4.30 7.62 -19.55
C HIS A 268 -3.25 8.56 -18.96
N THR A 269 -1.98 8.21 -19.04
CA THR A 269 -0.88 9.12 -18.65
C THR A 269 -0.36 9.98 -19.81
N ALA A 270 -0.69 9.62 -21.06
CA ALA A 270 -0.16 10.21 -22.29
C ALA A 270 1.37 10.18 -22.43
N THR A 271 2.05 9.30 -21.69
CA THR A 271 3.52 9.26 -21.59
C THR A 271 4.22 8.61 -22.80
N GLY A 272 3.48 7.91 -23.66
CA GLY A 272 4.00 7.06 -24.75
C GLY A 272 3.97 5.56 -24.42
N ASN A 273 4.07 4.70 -25.45
CA ASN A 273 3.76 3.26 -25.37
C ASN A 273 4.97 2.33 -25.56
N ASP A 274 6.18 2.87 -25.72
CA ASP A 274 7.39 2.10 -26.05
C ASP A 274 8.26 1.71 -24.84
N TYR A 275 7.78 1.97 -23.62
CA TYR A 275 8.46 1.59 -22.39
C TYR A 275 8.46 0.06 -22.18
N LEU A 276 9.52 -0.46 -21.56
CA LEU A 276 9.70 -1.86 -21.23
C LEU A 276 9.14 -2.20 -19.84
N PRO A 277 8.95 -3.48 -19.48
CA PRO A 277 8.48 -3.86 -18.14
C PRO A 277 9.30 -3.24 -17.01
N ASP A 278 10.63 -3.24 -17.14
CA ASP A 278 11.58 -2.75 -16.13
C ASP A 278 11.72 -1.20 -16.12
N ASP A 279 11.09 -0.54 -17.10
CA ASP A 279 10.97 0.92 -17.12
C ASP A 279 9.81 1.39 -16.23
N VAL A 280 8.84 0.52 -15.91
CA VAL A 280 7.60 0.94 -15.26
C VAL A 280 7.83 1.57 -13.88
N PRO A 281 8.63 0.99 -12.96
CA PRO A 281 8.94 1.65 -11.70
C PRO A 281 9.60 3.03 -11.89
N LYS A 282 10.50 3.17 -12.87
CA LYS A 282 11.17 4.43 -13.21
C LYS A 282 10.18 5.46 -13.77
N LEU A 283 9.25 5.03 -14.61
CA LEU A 283 8.18 5.85 -15.15
C LEU A 283 7.28 6.34 -14.03
N LEU A 284 6.85 5.46 -13.12
CA LEU A 284 6.04 5.81 -11.94
C LEU A 284 6.74 6.85 -11.06
N ARG A 285 8.02 6.66 -10.73
CA ARG A 285 8.82 7.66 -10.00
C ARG A 285 8.89 9.01 -10.74
N SER A 286 8.97 8.99 -12.07
CA SER A 286 8.99 10.21 -12.88
C SER A 286 7.65 10.95 -12.83
N VAL A 287 6.52 10.23 -12.95
CA VAL A 287 5.16 10.79 -12.83
C VAL A 287 4.96 11.35 -11.42
N TYR A 288 5.35 10.58 -10.40
CA TYR A 288 5.25 11.00 -9.01
C TYR A 288 6.04 12.28 -8.74
N TYR A 289 7.31 12.35 -9.14
CA TYR A 289 8.13 13.56 -8.98
C TYR A 289 7.53 14.75 -9.72
N PHE A 290 7.08 14.54 -10.95
CA PHE A 290 6.50 15.61 -11.74
C PHE A 290 5.22 16.17 -11.10
N HIS A 291 4.34 15.32 -10.59
CA HIS A 291 3.11 15.75 -9.91
C HIS A 291 3.44 16.40 -8.55
N ALA A 292 4.19 15.69 -7.70
CA ALA A 292 4.46 16.12 -6.33
C ALA A 292 5.34 17.36 -6.26
N VAL A 293 6.41 17.41 -7.06
CA VAL A 293 7.47 18.43 -6.99
C VAL A 293 7.35 19.44 -8.12
N SER A 294 7.39 19.01 -9.39
CA SER A 294 7.43 19.95 -10.52
C SER A 294 6.16 20.79 -10.61
N ARG A 295 4.99 20.17 -10.42
CA ARG A 295 3.67 20.84 -10.40
C ARG A 295 3.23 21.28 -9.01
N GLY A 296 3.85 20.76 -7.95
CA GLY A 296 3.55 21.12 -6.56
C GLY A 296 2.24 20.54 -6.01
N TRP A 297 1.76 19.41 -6.52
CA TRP A 297 0.53 18.78 -6.05
C TRP A 297 0.69 18.08 -4.70
N GLY A 298 1.92 17.67 -4.36
CA GLY A 298 2.26 16.99 -3.11
C GLY A 298 2.05 15.48 -3.06
N ASP A 299 1.44 14.87 -4.09
CA ASP A 299 1.48 13.43 -4.36
C ASP A 299 1.12 13.13 -5.84
N ILE A 300 1.27 11.87 -6.28
CA ILE A 300 0.73 11.39 -7.55
C ILE A 300 -0.81 11.55 -7.58
N GLY A 301 -1.36 11.76 -8.78
CA GLY A 301 -2.76 12.17 -8.94
C GLY A 301 -3.77 11.03 -8.97
N TYR A 302 -3.34 9.84 -9.40
CA TYR A 302 -4.21 8.69 -9.64
C TYR A 302 -4.18 7.74 -8.44
N ASN A 303 -5.29 7.08 -8.13
CA ASN A 303 -5.33 6.06 -7.08
C ASN A 303 -4.55 4.81 -7.48
N VAL A 304 -4.76 4.34 -8.71
CA VAL A 304 -4.03 3.19 -9.28
C VAL A 304 -3.61 3.48 -10.71
N LEU A 305 -2.46 2.95 -11.09
CA LEU A 305 -1.99 2.95 -12.47
C LEU A 305 -1.91 1.50 -12.98
N VAL A 306 -2.20 1.32 -14.26
CA VAL A 306 -2.10 0.02 -14.94
C VAL A 306 -1.12 0.15 -16.09
N ASP A 307 -0.06 -0.64 -16.09
CA ASP A 307 0.89 -0.65 -17.20
C ASP A 307 0.41 -1.51 -18.37
N ARG A 308 1.00 -1.33 -19.55
CA ARG A 308 0.60 -2.01 -20.79
C ARG A 308 0.78 -3.54 -20.75
N PHE A 309 1.45 -4.06 -19.72
CA PHE A 309 1.63 -5.48 -19.47
C PHE A 309 0.56 -6.06 -18.55
N GLY A 310 -0.38 -5.24 -18.08
CA GLY A 310 -1.48 -5.64 -17.21
C GLY A 310 -1.11 -5.69 -15.73
N ARG A 311 -0.01 -5.06 -15.29
CA ARG A 311 0.33 -4.97 -13.86
C ARG A 311 -0.29 -3.72 -13.26
N LEU A 312 -0.91 -3.86 -12.09
CA LEU A 312 -1.45 -2.72 -11.33
C LEU A 312 -0.43 -2.21 -10.32
N TRP A 313 -0.41 -0.89 -10.13
CA TRP A 313 0.52 -0.19 -9.27
C TRP A 313 -0.22 0.83 -8.42
N GLU A 314 0.01 0.77 -7.11
CA GLU A 314 -0.53 1.73 -6.15
C GLU A 314 0.02 3.11 -6.48
N GLY A 315 -0.88 4.04 -6.78
CA GLY A 315 -0.54 5.44 -6.97
C GLY A 315 -0.67 6.18 -5.66
N ARG A 316 -1.84 6.77 -5.44
CA ARG A 316 -2.14 7.69 -4.34
C ARG A 316 -1.94 7.08 -2.95
N ARG A 317 -1.19 7.75 -2.08
CA ARG A 317 -1.03 7.30 -0.68
C ARG A 317 -2.33 7.49 0.13
N GLY A 318 -2.63 6.54 0.99
CA GLY A 318 -3.74 6.63 1.96
C GLY A 318 -4.55 5.34 2.14
N GLY A 319 -4.18 4.26 1.46
CA GLY A 319 -4.88 2.97 1.51
C GLY A 319 -5.79 2.77 0.29
N LEU A 320 -5.65 1.62 -0.39
CA LEU A 320 -6.35 1.36 -1.65
C LEU A 320 -7.83 1.08 -1.49
N ASN A 321 -8.24 0.63 -0.32
CA ASN A 321 -9.59 0.31 0.10
C ASN A 321 -10.33 1.57 0.61
N MET A 322 -9.61 2.52 1.18
CA MET A 322 -10.15 3.77 1.68
C MET A 322 -10.62 4.67 0.53
N PRO A 323 -11.63 5.53 0.72
CA PRO A 323 -12.10 6.48 -0.29
C PRO A 323 -11.16 7.69 -0.40
N VAL A 324 -9.87 7.42 -0.64
CA VAL A 324 -8.81 8.44 -0.73
C VAL A 324 -9.09 9.36 -1.91
N ILE A 325 -9.19 10.66 -1.62
CA ILE A 325 -9.39 11.70 -2.62
C ILE A 325 -8.11 11.80 -3.48
N GLY A 326 -8.26 11.51 -4.76
CA GLY A 326 -7.22 11.68 -5.77
C GLY A 326 -7.06 13.13 -6.24
N ALA A 327 -6.26 13.31 -7.27
CA ALA A 327 -5.97 14.57 -7.94
C ALA A 327 -5.98 14.38 -9.47
N HIS A 328 -6.97 13.64 -9.95
CA HIS A 328 -7.03 13.14 -11.34
C HIS A 328 -8.17 13.76 -12.16
N ALA A 329 -9.24 14.25 -11.53
CA ALA A 329 -10.39 14.87 -12.19
C ALA A 329 -10.86 16.08 -11.38
N GLY A 330 -10.18 17.22 -11.54
CA GLY A 330 -10.43 18.40 -10.71
C GLY A 330 -11.90 18.83 -10.71
N GLY A 331 -12.43 19.09 -9.51
CA GLY A 331 -13.86 19.33 -9.29
C GLY A 331 -14.71 18.06 -9.11
N PHE A 332 -14.17 16.87 -9.41
CA PHE A 332 -14.86 15.58 -9.30
C PHE A 332 -13.98 14.45 -8.68
N ASN A 333 -12.91 14.81 -7.96
CA ASN A 333 -12.04 13.86 -7.23
C ASN A 333 -12.73 13.18 -6.04
N ARG A 334 -13.76 13.81 -5.46
CA ARG A 334 -14.51 13.25 -4.33
C ARG A 334 -15.45 12.15 -4.79
N ASN A 335 -15.60 11.12 -3.96
CA ASN A 335 -16.44 9.95 -4.24
C ASN A 335 -16.07 9.23 -5.55
N THR A 336 -14.87 9.44 -6.06
CA THR A 336 -14.34 8.74 -7.22
C THR A 336 -12.96 8.15 -6.92
N ALA A 337 -12.60 7.08 -7.62
CA ALA A 337 -11.23 6.59 -7.66
C ALA A 337 -10.71 6.65 -9.10
N GLY A 338 -9.47 7.07 -9.29
CA GLY A 338 -8.84 7.19 -10.59
C GLY A 338 -7.98 5.99 -10.95
N ILE A 339 -8.28 5.35 -12.09
CA ILE A 339 -7.39 4.38 -12.75
C ILE A 339 -6.74 5.09 -13.93
N SER A 340 -5.41 5.05 -14.03
CA SER A 340 -4.68 5.58 -15.20
C SER A 340 -3.94 4.48 -15.96
N ALA A 341 -4.31 4.28 -17.22
CA ALA A 341 -3.54 3.43 -18.12
C ALA A 341 -2.25 4.14 -18.54
N ILE A 342 -1.10 3.54 -18.19
CA ILE A 342 0.20 4.10 -18.54
C ILE A 342 0.40 3.95 -20.05
N GLY A 343 0.34 5.06 -20.77
CA GLY A 343 0.41 5.06 -22.22
C GLY A 343 -0.31 6.24 -22.88
N ASP A 344 -0.16 6.32 -24.20
CA ASP A 344 -0.91 7.23 -25.07
C ASP A 344 -1.93 6.46 -25.89
N HIS A 345 -3.20 6.66 -25.55
CA HIS A 345 -4.34 5.98 -26.17
C HIS A 345 -5.17 6.91 -27.06
N ARG A 346 -4.59 8.00 -27.58
CA ARG A 346 -5.24 8.82 -28.62
C ARG A 346 -5.46 8.01 -29.89
N THR A 347 -4.45 7.27 -30.33
CA THR A 347 -4.49 6.47 -31.56
C THR A 347 -4.19 4.99 -31.36
N THR A 348 -3.66 4.61 -30.20
CA THR A 348 -3.29 3.21 -29.88
C THR A 348 -4.34 2.57 -28.97
N PRO A 349 -4.90 1.39 -29.33
CA PRO A 349 -5.81 0.64 -28.46
C PRO A 349 -5.24 0.37 -27.07
N VAL A 350 -6.15 0.30 -26.08
CA VAL A 350 -5.82 -0.19 -24.74
C VAL A 350 -5.67 -1.72 -24.81
N PRO A 351 -4.56 -2.32 -24.35
CA PRO A 351 -4.39 -3.78 -24.36
C PRO A 351 -5.43 -4.52 -23.52
N ASP A 352 -5.79 -5.75 -23.91
CA ASP A 352 -6.78 -6.56 -23.18
C ASP A 352 -6.37 -6.83 -21.73
N GLY A 353 -5.08 -7.06 -21.46
CA GLY A 353 -4.57 -7.23 -20.09
C GLY A 353 -4.76 -5.98 -19.21
N VAL A 354 -4.72 -4.79 -19.82
CA VAL A 354 -5.02 -3.52 -19.14
C VAL A 354 -6.51 -3.42 -18.81
N ILE A 355 -7.37 -3.80 -19.76
CA ILE A 355 -8.82 -3.84 -19.59
C ILE A 355 -9.19 -4.80 -18.46
N GLU A 356 -8.64 -6.02 -18.45
CA GLU A 356 -8.89 -7.02 -17.41
C GLU A 356 -8.48 -6.51 -16.02
N SER A 357 -7.30 -5.91 -15.92
CA SER A 357 -6.77 -5.39 -14.66
C SER A 357 -7.60 -4.22 -14.14
N ALA A 358 -7.96 -3.29 -15.01
CA ALA A 358 -8.85 -2.18 -14.67
C ALA A 358 -10.25 -2.68 -14.26
N ALA A 359 -10.76 -3.73 -14.90
CA ALA A 359 -12.03 -4.36 -14.55
C ALA A 359 -11.99 -5.03 -13.18
N ARG A 360 -10.91 -5.74 -12.84
CA ARG A 360 -10.72 -6.37 -11.53
C ARG A 360 -10.65 -5.34 -10.41
N TYR A 361 -9.86 -4.26 -10.60
CA TYR A 361 -9.81 -3.17 -9.62
C TYR A 361 -11.18 -2.49 -9.49
N THR A 362 -11.88 -2.24 -10.61
CA THR A 362 -13.22 -1.65 -10.61
C THR A 362 -14.21 -2.52 -9.84
N ALA A 363 -14.24 -3.83 -10.10
CA ALA A 363 -15.10 -4.78 -9.42
C ALA A 363 -14.84 -4.77 -7.91
N TRP A 364 -13.57 -4.84 -7.52
CA TRP A 364 -13.19 -4.81 -6.11
C TRP A 364 -13.57 -3.48 -5.44
N LYS A 365 -13.14 -2.35 -6.02
CA LYS A 365 -13.33 -1.03 -5.42
C LYS A 365 -14.81 -0.65 -5.27
N LEU A 366 -15.64 -0.99 -6.26
CA LEU A 366 -17.09 -0.76 -6.19
C LEU A 366 -17.82 -1.79 -5.31
N SER A 367 -17.18 -2.91 -4.99
CA SER A 367 -17.73 -3.87 -4.04
C SER A 367 -17.66 -3.39 -2.59
N LEU A 368 -16.59 -2.70 -2.18
CA LEU A 368 -16.29 -2.35 -0.78
C LEU A 368 -17.48 -1.74 -0.02
N ASP A 369 -18.14 -0.71 -0.56
CA ASP A 369 -19.14 0.06 0.21
C ASP A 369 -20.55 0.07 -0.41
N GLN A 370 -20.65 -0.17 -1.72
CA GLN A 370 -21.89 0.10 -2.47
C GLN A 370 -22.47 -1.14 -3.15
N ASN A 371 -21.68 -2.21 -3.32
CA ASN A 371 -22.00 -3.35 -4.18
C ASN A 371 -22.66 -2.92 -5.50
N ALA A 372 -22.02 -1.96 -6.15
CA ALA A 372 -22.62 -1.21 -7.22
C ALA A 372 -22.39 -1.87 -8.57
N ASP A 373 -23.46 -2.10 -9.35
CA ASP A 373 -23.33 -2.61 -10.73
C ASP A 373 -22.47 -1.65 -11.58
N PRO A 374 -21.27 -2.07 -12.03
CA PRO A 374 -20.37 -1.20 -12.80
C PRO A 374 -20.94 -0.72 -14.14
N ARG A 375 -21.98 -1.38 -14.66
CA ARG A 375 -22.69 -0.98 -15.90
C ARG A 375 -23.68 0.16 -15.67
N GLY A 376 -24.02 0.44 -14.41
CA GLY A 376 -24.97 1.48 -14.04
C GLY A 376 -24.40 2.90 -14.12
N THR A 377 -25.22 3.85 -13.70
CA THR A 377 -24.85 5.27 -13.55
C THR A 377 -24.93 5.69 -12.09
N THR A 378 -24.32 6.84 -11.77
CA THR A 378 -24.43 7.50 -10.47
C THR A 378 -24.43 9.01 -10.64
N ARG A 379 -24.83 9.73 -9.59
CA ARG A 379 -24.80 11.19 -9.54
C ARG A 379 -23.57 11.66 -8.77
N LEU A 380 -22.80 12.57 -9.36
CA LEU A 380 -21.68 13.23 -8.70
C LEU A 380 -21.98 14.72 -8.58
N THR A 381 -21.75 15.30 -7.41
CA THR A 381 -21.85 16.74 -7.17
C THR A 381 -20.45 17.31 -7.02
N GLY A 382 -20.14 18.33 -7.82
CA GLY A 382 -18.79 18.84 -7.93
C GLY A 382 -18.72 20.09 -8.81
N GLY A 383 -17.70 20.17 -9.66
CA GLY A 383 -17.48 21.30 -10.56
C GLY A 383 -16.59 22.40 -9.97
N GLY A 384 -16.34 23.44 -10.77
CA GLY A 384 -15.31 24.44 -10.48
C GLY A 384 -13.91 23.93 -10.78
N ASN A 385 -12.91 24.75 -10.43
CA ASN A 385 -11.50 24.43 -10.60
C ASN A 385 -11.14 24.14 -12.09
N THR A 386 -10.77 22.89 -12.44
CA THR A 386 -10.47 22.48 -13.82
C THR A 386 -11.63 21.81 -14.54
N SER A 387 -12.79 21.68 -13.87
CA SER A 387 -13.98 21.12 -14.46
C SER A 387 -14.59 22.04 -15.51
N ARG A 388 -15.25 21.45 -16.52
CA ARG A 388 -16.12 22.19 -17.45
C ARG A 388 -17.48 22.56 -16.84
N HIS A 389 -17.78 22.09 -15.63
CA HIS A 389 -19.02 22.37 -14.91
C HIS A 389 -18.82 23.45 -13.84
N GLN A 390 -19.85 24.24 -13.56
CA GLN A 390 -19.82 25.24 -12.50
C GLN A 390 -19.71 24.58 -11.11
N PRO A 391 -19.10 25.23 -10.12
CA PRO A 391 -19.05 24.72 -8.74
C PRO A 391 -20.45 24.39 -8.20
N GLY A 392 -20.59 23.24 -7.54
CA GLY A 392 -21.85 22.74 -6.98
C GLY A 392 -22.77 22.03 -7.99
N THR A 393 -22.34 21.82 -9.23
CA THR A 393 -23.15 21.13 -10.24
C THR A 393 -23.25 19.64 -9.94
N THR A 394 -24.47 19.09 -9.96
CA THR A 394 -24.68 17.64 -9.98
C THR A 394 -24.82 17.13 -11.40
N ILE A 395 -24.02 16.14 -11.78
CA ILE A 395 -24.08 15.47 -13.08
C ILE A 395 -24.34 13.97 -12.89
N THR A 396 -24.91 13.33 -13.91
CA THR A 396 -25.03 11.87 -13.98
C THR A 396 -23.88 11.33 -14.82
N VAL A 397 -23.15 10.35 -14.30
CA VAL A 397 -22.02 9.70 -14.98
C VAL A 397 -22.22 8.18 -14.98
N PRO A 398 -21.72 7.45 -16.00
CA PRO A 398 -21.50 6.01 -15.88
C PRO A 398 -20.57 5.71 -14.69
N ARG A 399 -20.74 4.57 -14.03
CA ARG A 399 -19.90 4.21 -12.86
C ARG A 399 -18.44 3.95 -13.21
N VAL A 400 -18.12 3.70 -14.47
CA VAL A 400 -16.76 3.84 -15.00
C VAL A 400 -16.84 4.92 -16.07
N PHE A 401 -16.22 6.08 -15.91
CA PHE A 401 -16.38 7.21 -16.84
C PHE A 401 -15.03 7.76 -17.30
N PRO A 402 -14.94 8.35 -18.51
CA PRO A 402 -13.70 8.94 -19.00
C PRO A 402 -13.50 10.34 -18.42
N HIS A 403 -12.24 10.74 -18.20
CA HIS A 403 -11.91 12.08 -17.70
C HIS A 403 -12.52 13.23 -18.54
N ARG A 404 -12.52 13.09 -19.88
CA ARG A 404 -13.13 14.07 -20.81
C ARG A 404 -14.63 14.34 -20.58
N LEU A 405 -15.34 13.51 -19.81
CA LEU A 405 -16.73 13.75 -19.44
C LEU A 405 -16.85 14.94 -18.47
N THR A 406 -15.92 15.08 -17.52
CA THR A 406 -16.00 16.05 -16.42
C THR A 406 -15.09 17.27 -16.61
N ASN A 407 -14.05 17.16 -17.45
CA ASN A 407 -13.00 18.17 -17.61
C ASN A 407 -12.67 18.40 -19.10
N THR A 408 -12.08 19.55 -19.43
CA THR A 408 -11.64 19.86 -20.81
C THR A 408 -10.27 19.24 -21.07
N THR A 409 -10.28 18.01 -21.60
CA THR A 409 -9.10 17.19 -21.90
C THR A 409 -9.43 16.19 -23.01
N GLU A 410 -8.41 15.67 -23.70
CA GLU A 410 -8.54 14.51 -24.58
C GLU A 410 -8.46 13.18 -23.80
N CYS A 411 -8.08 13.15 -22.53
CA CYS A 411 -7.97 11.93 -21.73
C CYS A 411 -9.32 11.16 -21.63
N PRO A 412 -9.38 9.82 -21.82
CA PRO A 412 -8.28 8.86 -21.94
C PRO A 412 -7.78 8.60 -23.38
N GLY A 413 -8.01 9.52 -24.32
CA GLY A 413 -7.73 9.33 -25.75
C GLY A 413 -8.86 8.59 -26.48
N ASP A 414 -8.92 8.74 -27.81
CA ASP A 414 -10.04 8.22 -28.59
C ASP A 414 -10.11 6.70 -28.58
N ARG A 415 -8.95 6.01 -28.60
CA ARG A 415 -8.90 4.56 -28.41
C ARG A 415 -9.04 4.13 -26.94
N GLY A 416 -8.80 5.05 -26.00
CA GLY A 416 -9.10 4.82 -24.58
C GLY A 416 -10.61 4.78 -24.30
N MET A 417 -11.43 5.46 -25.11
CA MET A 417 -12.88 5.42 -24.99
C MET A 417 -13.44 4.01 -25.26
N ASP A 418 -12.84 3.28 -26.19
CA ASP A 418 -13.25 1.93 -26.58
C ASP A 418 -13.11 0.91 -25.42
N ALA A 419 -12.28 1.21 -24.40
CA ALA A 419 -12.05 0.34 -23.26
C ALA A 419 -13.16 0.42 -22.18
N LEU A 420 -13.96 1.49 -22.17
CA LEU A 420 -14.88 1.76 -21.06
C LEU A 420 -15.98 0.69 -20.91
N ASP A 421 -16.63 0.31 -22.01
CA ASP A 421 -17.67 -0.73 -21.99
C ASP A 421 -17.13 -2.12 -21.65
N PRO A 422 -16.01 -2.57 -22.25
CA PRO A 422 -15.32 -3.79 -21.82
C PRO A 422 -15.01 -3.83 -20.33
N ILE A 423 -14.48 -2.74 -19.75
CA ILE A 423 -14.20 -2.65 -18.31
C ILE A 423 -15.48 -2.81 -17.49
N ARG A 424 -16.55 -2.08 -17.82
CA ARG A 424 -17.84 -2.17 -17.09
C ARG A 424 -18.42 -3.57 -17.14
N ASN A 425 -18.47 -4.16 -18.32
CA ASN A 425 -19.05 -5.49 -18.53
C ASN A 425 -18.24 -6.57 -17.82
N ARG A 426 -16.91 -6.50 -17.91
CA ARG A 426 -16.04 -7.45 -17.23
C ARG A 426 -16.09 -7.30 -15.71
N ALA A 427 -16.10 -6.07 -15.20
CA ALA A 427 -16.23 -5.81 -13.77
C ALA A 427 -17.56 -6.34 -13.23
N ALA A 428 -18.67 -6.12 -13.94
CA ALA A 428 -19.97 -6.67 -13.57
C ALA A 428 -19.99 -8.20 -13.58
N ALA A 429 -19.33 -8.83 -14.56
CA ALA A 429 -19.20 -10.29 -14.61
C ALA A 429 -18.39 -10.84 -13.42
N LEU A 430 -17.34 -10.14 -12.99
CA LEU A 430 -16.54 -10.50 -11.80
C LEU A 430 -17.34 -10.35 -10.51
N MET A 431 -18.21 -9.33 -10.43
CA MET A 431 -19.10 -9.14 -9.27
C MET A 431 -20.24 -10.16 -9.22
N GLY A 432 -20.71 -10.69 -10.36
CA GLY A 432 -21.76 -11.69 -10.42
C GLY A 432 -23.13 -11.18 -9.92
N THR A 433 -23.96 -12.08 -9.37
CA THR A 433 -25.33 -11.75 -8.87
C THR A 433 -25.35 -11.24 -7.43
N ARG A 434 -24.26 -10.65 -6.95
CA ARG A 434 -24.09 -10.35 -5.53
C ARG A 434 -25.10 -9.32 -5.04
N THR A 435 -25.73 -9.63 -3.90
CA THR A 435 -26.49 -8.68 -3.08
C THR A 435 -25.53 -8.01 -2.09
N ARG A 436 -25.96 -6.87 -1.54
CA ARG A 436 -25.22 -6.01 -0.58
C ARG A 436 -24.62 -6.73 0.64
N GLU A 437 -25.02 -7.98 0.85
CA GLU A 437 -24.62 -8.86 1.96
C GLU A 437 -23.32 -9.66 1.66
N SER A 438 -22.92 -9.74 0.39
CA SER A 438 -21.80 -10.57 -0.12
C SER A 438 -20.58 -9.76 -0.59
N THR A 439 -20.51 -8.50 -0.17
CA THR A 439 -19.37 -7.61 -0.43
C THR A 439 -18.54 -7.47 0.82
N LEU A 440 -17.25 -7.83 0.71
CA LEU A 440 -16.16 -7.70 1.70
C LEU A 440 -16.67 -7.45 3.12
N ARG A 441 -17.28 -8.48 3.72
CA ARG A 441 -17.10 -8.60 5.16
C ARG A 441 -15.61 -8.90 5.35
N PRO A 442 -14.90 -8.21 6.25
CA PRO A 442 -13.57 -8.63 6.68
C PRO A 442 -13.62 -10.13 6.96
N ARG A 443 -12.58 -10.88 6.62
CA ARG A 443 -12.54 -12.28 7.06
C ARG A 443 -12.31 -12.23 8.56
N LEU A 444 -13.29 -12.70 9.33
CA LEU A 444 -13.26 -12.65 10.79
C LEU A 444 -13.20 -14.06 11.29
N ALA A 445 -12.31 -14.31 12.26
CA ALA A 445 -12.21 -15.59 12.92
C ALA A 445 -12.47 -15.47 14.41
N THR A 446 -13.09 -16.50 14.96
CA THR A 446 -13.12 -16.73 16.41
C THR A 446 -12.67 -18.14 16.73
N TRP A 447 -12.08 -18.29 17.92
CA TRP A 447 -11.73 -19.58 18.52
C TRP A 447 -12.63 -19.83 19.72
N ASN A 448 -13.28 -20.99 19.77
CA ASN A 448 -14.04 -21.43 20.94
C ASN A 448 -13.30 -22.55 21.67
N PRO A 449 -12.71 -22.29 22.85
CA PRO A 449 -11.95 -23.31 23.58
C PRO A 449 -12.85 -24.41 24.15
N ALA A 450 -14.11 -24.11 24.52
CA ALA A 450 -15.02 -25.09 25.09
C ALA A 450 -15.51 -26.11 24.04
N GLU A 451 -15.65 -25.67 22.80
CA GLU A 451 -16.05 -26.53 21.68
C GLU A 451 -14.88 -27.07 20.86
N ALA A 452 -13.65 -26.59 21.12
CA ALA A 452 -12.46 -26.79 20.30
C ALA A 452 -12.75 -26.57 18.81
N ARG A 453 -13.09 -25.32 18.47
CA ARG A 453 -13.63 -24.99 17.15
C ARG A 453 -13.20 -23.62 16.69
N TRP A 454 -12.75 -23.55 15.45
CA TRP A 454 -12.60 -22.32 14.71
C TRP A 454 -13.89 -21.98 13.98
N ARG A 455 -14.26 -20.71 14.00
CA ARG A 455 -15.35 -20.17 13.18
C ARG A 455 -14.79 -19.08 12.30
N VAL A 456 -15.18 -19.09 11.02
CA VAL A 456 -14.84 -18.03 10.07
C VAL A 456 -16.09 -17.55 9.38
N ASN A 457 -16.28 -16.24 9.31
CA ASN A 457 -17.49 -15.67 8.75
C ASN A 457 -17.65 -16.02 7.25
N GLY A 458 -18.80 -16.60 6.91
CA GLY A 458 -19.06 -17.09 5.55
C GLY A 458 -18.33 -18.38 5.17
N ALA A 459 -17.78 -19.11 6.14
CA ALA A 459 -17.23 -20.44 5.96
C ALA A 459 -17.87 -21.44 6.94
N ALA A 460 -17.65 -22.74 6.70
CA ALA A 460 -18.06 -23.78 7.64
C ALA A 460 -17.12 -23.79 8.86
N ASP A 461 -17.67 -24.10 10.04
CA ASP A 461 -16.90 -24.26 11.27
C ASP A 461 -15.85 -25.37 11.11
N VAL A 462 -14.62 -25.11 11.56
CA VAL A 462 -13.50 -26.06 11.50
C VAL A 462 -13.28 -26.66 12.90
N PRO A 463 -13.56 -27.95 13.12
CA PRO A 463 -13.31 -28.60 14.40
C PRO A 463 -11.81 -28.79 14.64
N ALA A 464 -11.42 -28.78 15.92
CA ALA A 464 -10.06 -29.04 16.40
C ALA A 464 -10.10 -30.04 17.57
N THR A 465 -8.94 -30.38 18.13
CA THR A 465 -8.85 -31.34 19.24
C THR A 465 -9.24 -30.66 20.56
N PRO A 466 -10.11 -31.26 21.38
CA PRO A 466 -10.41 -30.74 22.72
C PRO A 466 -9.15 -30.52 23.56
N GLY A 467 -9.01 -29.32 24.12
CA GLY A 467 -7.85 -28.92 24.92
C GLY A 467 -6.68 -28.35 24.12
N ASP A 468 -6.76 -28.31 22.80
CA ASP A 468 -5.77 -27.60 21.98
C ASP A 468 -5.82 -26.08 22.24
N LEU A 469 -4.64 -25.47 22.16
CA LEU A 469 -4.52 -24.03 22.07
C LEU A 469 -4.45 -23.61 20.59
N PRO A 470 -5.05 -22.47 20.23
CA PRO A 470 -4.95 -21.93 18.88
C PRO A 470 -3.53 -21.42 18.63
N ALA A 471 -3.05 -21.67 17.41
CA ALA A 471 -1.71 -21.35 16.96
C ALA A 471 -1.73 -20.80 15.54
N ALA A 472 -2.76 -20.03 15.20
CA ALA A 472 -2.95 -19.52 13.84
C ALA A 472 -1.79 -18.59 13.41
N ALA A 473 -1.31 -18.76 12.18
CA ALA A 473 -0.28 -17.97 11.51
C ALA A 473 -0.26 -18.32 10.01
N ASP A 474 0.51 -17.60 9.18
CA ASP A 474 0.71 -17.92 7.75
C ASP A 474 1.87 -18.92 7.59
N TYR A 475 1.60 -20.22 7.61
CA TYR A 475 2.64 -21.26 7.55
C TYR A 475 3.05 -21.63 6.12
N ASP A 476 2.23 -21.31 5.13
CA ASP A 476 2.51 -21.63 3.73
C ASP A 476 3.05 -20.43 2.91
N GLY A 477 2.96 -19.21 3.45
CA GLY A 477 3.48 -17.97 2.91
C GLY A 477 2.59 -17.35 1.83
N ASP A 478 1.29 -17.69 1.81
CA ASP A 478 0.32 -17.14 0.86
C ASP A 478 -0.28 -15.79 1.30
N GLY A 479 0.11 -15.31 2.49
CA GLY A 479 -0.35 -14.07 3.10
C GLY A 479 -1.72 -14.20 3.78
N ALA A 480 -2.29 -15.40 3.87
CA ALA A 480 -3.50 -15.70 4.63
C ALA A 480 -3.15 -16.45 5.93
N THR A 481 -3.99 -16.30 6.94
CA THR A 481 -3.79 -17.04 8.19
C THR A 481 -4.33 -18.47 8.07
N ASP A 482 -3.47 -19.44 8.35
CA ASP A 482 -3.84 -20.83 8.57
C ASP A 482 -4.35 -21.03 10.00
N LEU A 483 -5.47 -21.73 10.13
CA LEU A 483 -6.15 -21.97 11.41
C LEU A 483 -5.54 -23.16 12.16
N ALA A 484 -4.24 -23.07 12.46
CA ALA A 484 -3.50 -24.13 13.15
C ALA A 484 -3.81 -24.18 14.66
N THR A 485 -3.59 -25.35 15.27
CA THR A 485 -3.68 -25.56 16.73
C THR A 485 -2.44 -26.27 17.28
N TRP A 486 -2.25 -26.20 18.59
CA TRP A 486 -1.15 -26.83 19.32
C TRP A 486 -1.68 -27.56 20.56
N THR A 487 -1.31 -28.82 20.74
CA THR A 487 -1.72 -29.66 21.86
C THR A 487 -0.76 -29.49 23.04
N PRO A 488 -1.18 -28.89 24.17
CA PRO A 488 -0.27 -28.62 25.29
C PRO A 488 0.24 -29.88 26.00
N ALA A 489 -0.53 -30.97 25.95
CA ALA A 489 -0.21 -32.20 26.67
C ALA A 489 1.06 -32.89 26.15
N ASP A 490 1.32 -32.81 24.85
CA ASP A 490 2.42 -33.52 24.18
C ASP A 490 3.22 -32.67 23.17
N GLY A 491 2.90 -31.38 23.04
CA GLY A 491 3.64 -30.44 22.21
C GLY A 491 3.36 -30.56 20.71
N ARG A 492 2.26 -31.20 20.30
CA ARG A 492 1.94 -31.45 18.90
C ARG A 492 1.35 -30.23 18.19
N TRP A 493 1.90 -29.89 17.03
CA TRP A 493 1.37 -28.84 16.15
C TRP A 493 0.50 -29.43 15.04
N HIS A 494 -0.71 -28.89 14.89
CA HIS A 494 -1.68 -29.23 13.85
C HIS A 494 -1.77 -28.08 12.85
N VAL A 495 -0.87 -28.09 11.86
CA VAL A 495 -0.81 -27.07 10.80
C VAL A 495 -1.54 -27.59 9.55
N PRO A 496 -2.57 -26.88 9.05
CA PRO A 496 -3.26 -27.25 7.81
C PRO A 496 -2.29 -27.41 6.64
N GLY A 497 -2.44 -28.49 5.86
CA GLY A 497 -1.62 -28.73 4.67
C GLY A 497 -0.17 -29.18 4.93
N ALA A 498 0.30 -29.19 6.18
CA ALA A 498 1.64 -29.66 6.50
C ALA A 498 1.76 -31.20 6.30
N PRO A 499 2.81 -31.69 5.63
CA PRO A 499 2.96 -33.12 5.33
C PRO A 499 3.37 -33.97 6.53
N GLN A 500 3.82 -33.35 7.64
CA GLN A 500 4.26 -34.03 8.85
C GLN A 500 3.89 -33.24 10.10
N GLU A 501 3.44 -33.94 11.13
CA GLU A 501 3.20 -33.37 12.46
C GLU A 501 4.53 -33.01 13.15
N GLN A 502 4.59 -31.81 13.72
CA GLN A 502 5.76 -31.32 14.44
C GLN A 502 5.53 -31.41 15.95
N LEU A 503 6.53 -31.93 16.67
CA LEU A 503 6.54 -31.97 18.13
C LEU A 503 7.51 -30.90 18.65
N LEU A 504 6.98 -29.89 19.34
CA LEU A 504 7.76 -28.81 19.94
C LEU A 504 7.03 -28.25 21.17
N GLY A 505 7.77 -28.15 22.27
CA GLY A 505 7.25 -27.74 23.58
C GLY A 505 6.57 -28.88 24.34
N GLY A 506 5.93 -28.53 25.44
CA GLY A 506 5.14 -29.44 26.26
C GLY A 506 4.29 -28.73 27.30
N PRO A 507 3.80 -29.46 28.32
CA PRO A 507 2.92 -28.91 29.34
C PRO A 507 3.49 -27.65 29.99
N GLY A 508 2.70 -26.57 30.00
CA GLY A 508 3.07 -25.27 30.56
C GLY A 508 3.70 -24.29 29.57
N ASP A 509 4.15 -24.75 28.40
CA ASP A 509 4.62 -23.86 27.34
C ASP A 509 3.44 -23.21 26.58
N ARG A 510 3.70 -22.11 25.86
CA ARG A 510 2.70 -21.38 25.07
C ARG A 510 3.11 -21.28 23.60
N PRO A 511 2.22 -21.52 22.62
CA PRO A 511 2.57 -21.41 21.20
C PRO A 511 2.76 -19.93 20.81
N VAL A 512 3.86 -19.65 20.10
CA VAL A 512 4.26 -18.31 19.62
C VAL A 512 4.76 -18.40 18.18
N PRO A 513 3.94 -18.88 17.22
CA PRO A 513 4.38 -19.02 15.83
C PRO A 513 4.66 -17.65 15.20
N ALA A 514 5.76 -17.56 14.46
CA ALA A 514 6.14 -16.35 13.74
C ALA A 514 7.18 -16.66 12.65
N ASP A 515 7.40 -15.76 11.69
CA ASP A 515 8.46 -15.90 10.66
C ASP A 515 9.82 -15.52 11.26
N TYR A 516 10.42 -16.43 12.00
CA TYR A 516 11.71 -16.24 12.63
C TYR A 516 12.87 -16.39 11.63
N THR A 517 12.63 -17.01 10.46
CA THR A 517 13.68 -17.22 9.45
C THR A 517 13.77 -16.09 8.43
N GLY A 518 12.68 -15.37 8.20
CA GLY A 518 12.49 -14.29 7.24
C GLY A 518 12.22 -14.77 5.82
N ASP A 519 11.63 -15.95 5.68
CA ASP A 519 11.29 -16.54 4.39
C ASP A 519 9.85 -16.26 3.92
N GLY A 520 9.08 -15.53 4.74
CA GLY A 520 7.68 -15.19 4.52
C GLY A 520 6.72 -16.23 5.08
N LYS A 521 7.19 -17.24 5.81
CA LYS A 521 6.37 -18.29 6.42
C LYS A 521 6.58 -18.29 7.92
N ALA A 522 5.51 -18.55 8.66
CA ALA A 522 5.60 -18.74 10.10
C ALA A 522 6.22 -20.10 10.44
N GLU A 523 7.12 -20.11 11.42
CA GLU A 523 7.60 -21.33 12.05
C GLU A 523 6.95 -21.57 13.41
N PRO A 524 6.69 -22.84 13.76
CA PRO A 524 6.38 -23.24 15.12
C PRO A 524 7.46 -22.82 16.12
N ALA A 525 7.02 -22.18 17.21
CA ALA A 525 7.85 -21.86 18.36
C ALA A 525 7.00 -21.87 19.63
N VAL A 526 7.64 -22.11 20.77
CA VAL A 526 6.98 -22.06 22.09
C VAL A 526 7.73 -21.13 23.04
N TRP A 527 7.01 -20.50 23.96
CA TRP A 527 7.56 -19.72 25.07
C TRP A 527 7.16 -20.35 26.39
N ARG A 528 8.13 -20.58 27.28
CA ARG A 528 7.91 -21.12 28.62
C ARG A 528 7.74 -19.99 29.64
N PRO A 529 6.55 -19.85 30.27
CA PRO A 529 6.31 -18.81 31.26
C PRO A 529 7.16 -18.91 32.51
N ALA A 530 7.52 -20.12 32.93
CA ALA A 530 8.24 -20.36 34.18
C ALA A 530 9.66 -19.75 34.20
N ASP A 531 10.32 -19.64 33.06
CA ASP A 531 11.73 -19.20 32.96
C ASP A 531 11.98 -18.19 31.82
N GLY A 532 10.97 -17.88 31.01
CA GLY A 532 11.06 -16.95 29.89
C GLY A 532 11.80 -17.54 28.68
N VAL A 533 11.91 -18.86 28.56
CA VAL A 533 12.66 -19.50 27.46
C VAL A 533 11.78 -19.67 26.22
N TRP A 534 12.26 -19.15 25.10
CA TRP A 534 11.75 -19.39 23.75
C TRP A 534 12.44 -20.60 23.14
N GLN A 535 11.69 -21.53 22.54
CA GLN A 535 12.20 -22.67 21.79
C GLN A 535 11.62 -22.65 20.37
N PHE A 536 12.48 -22.83 19.36
CA PHE A 536 12.10 -22.71 17.96
C PHE A 536 12.15 -24.08 17.27
N ALA A 537 11.35 -24.25 16.22
CA ALA A 537 11.34 -25.42 15.33
C ALA A 537 12.75 -25.85 14.87
N ALA A 538 13.64 -24.89 14.60
CA ALA A 538 15.00 -25.13 14.17
C ALA A 538 15.94 -25.70 15.27
N GLY A 539 15.43 -25.91 16.49
CA GLY A 539 16.13 -26.53 17.60
C GLY A 539 16.95 -25.58 18.47
N ASN A 540 17.05 -24.29 18.10
CA ASN A 540 17.65 -23.27 18.94
C ASN A 540 16.68 -22.79 20.03
N SER A 541 17.24 -22.18 21.08
CA SER A 541 16.48 -21.56 22.17
C SER A 541 17.10 -20.24 22.59
N VAL A 542 16.28 -19.37 23.18
CA VAL A 542 16.69 -18.06 23.69
C VAL A 542 15.95 -17.77 24.97
N GLN A 543 16.65 -17.31 26.00
CA GLN A 543 16.00 -16.78 27.20
C GLN A 543 15.69 -15.30 27.03
N TRP A 544 14.40 -14.95 27.00
CA TRP A 544 13.93 -13.58 26.86
C TRP A 544 12.54 -13.41 27.50
N GLY A 545 12.48 -12.57 28.53
CA GLY A 545 11.29 -12.39 29.36
C GLY A 545 11.46 -12.99 30.76
N SER A 546 10.39 -12.93 31.54
CA SER A 546 10.32 -13.41 32.91
C SER A 546 8.90 -13.91 33.22
N GLU A 547 8.73 -14.55 34.37
CA GLU A 547 7.40 -14.97 34.83
C GLU A 547 6.44 -13.77 34.89
N GLY A 548 5.21 -13.98 34.40
CA GLY A 548 4.17 -12.95 34.29
C GLY A 548 4.24 -12.09 33.02
N ASP A 549 5.29 -12.22 32.21
CA ASP A 549 5.35 -11.57 30.91
C ASP A 549 4.41 -12.25 29.89
N ILE A 550 3.99 -11.50 28.87
CA ILE A 550 3.17 -11.97 27.75
C ILE A 550 4.04 -11.99 26.49
N PRO A 551 4.29 -13.16 25.86
CA PRO A 551 5.11 -13.25 24.66
C PRO A 551 4.33 -12.79 23.43
N LEU A 552 4.93 -11.87 22.66
CA LEU A 552 4.34 -11.21 21.50
C LEU A 552 5.42 -11.11 20.41
N PRO A 553 5.68 -12.17 19.64
CA PRO A 553 6.67 -12.10 18.57
C PRO A 553 6.18 -11.21 17.42
N GLY A 554 7.11 -10.63 16.67
CA GLY A 554 6.82 -9.78 15.52
C GLY A 554 8.11 -9.18 14.96
N ASP A 555 8.09 -8.73 13.71
CA ASP A 555 9.23 -8.02 13.11
C ASP A 555 9.22 -6.56 13.56
N TYR A 556 9.76 -6.29 14.75
CA TYR A 556 9.88 -4.94 15.30
C TYR A 556 11.08 -4.19 14.70
N ASP A 557 11.75 -4.82 13.74
CA ASP A 557 13.09 -4.51 13.29
C ASP A 557 13.22 -4.12 11.84
N GLY A 558 12.21 -4.52 11.07
CA GLY A 558 12.06 -4.37 9.65
C GLY A 558 12.95 -5.29 8.85
N ASP A 559 13.62 -6.26 9.46
CA ASP A 559 14.54 -7.13 8.72
C ASP A 559 13.87 -8.34 8.05
N GLY A 560 12.55 -8.39 8.15
CA GLY A 560 11.69 -9.46 7.67
C GLY A 560 11.63 -10.63 8.63
N LYS A 561 12.21 -10.57 9.83
CA LYS A 561 12.21 -11.67 10.81
C LYS A 561 11.53 -11.24 12.10
N ALA A 562 10.81 -12.17 12.70
CA ALA A 562 10.22 -11.93 14.01
C ALA A 562 11.30 -11.93 15.11
N GLU A 563 11.26 -10.90 15.97
CA GLU A 563 11.97 -10.88 17.24
C GLU A 563 11.16 -11.54 18.35
N PRO A 564 11.83 -12.24 19.29
CA PRO A 564 11.27 -12.49 20.61
C PRO A 564 11.00 -11.15 21.33
N ALA A 565 9.75 -10.88 21.63
CA ALA A 565 9.37 -9.72 22.43
C ALA A 565 8.34 -10.09 23.49
N VAL A 566 8.34 -9.34 24.58
CA VAL A 566 7.40 -9.53 25.68
C VAL A 566 6.79 -8.22 26.14
N TRP A 567 5.51 -8.26 26.52
CA TRP A 567 4.86 -7.22 27.30
C TRP A 567 4.87 -7.63 28.76
N ARG A 568 5.29 -6.72 29.64
CA ARG A 568 5.23 -6.89 31.08
C ARG A 568 4.04 -6.11 31.63
N PRO A 569 2.93 -6.79 31.98
CA PRO A 569 1.76 -6.11 32.52
C PRO A 569 2.09 -5.33 33.78
N ALA A 570 2.84 -5.90 34.74
CA ALA A 570 3.15 -5.23 36.00
C ALA A 570 3.75 -3.82 35.85
N GLU A 571 4.39 -3.51 34.71
CA GLU A 571 5.05 -2.24 34.43
C GLU A 571 4.42 -1.45 33.29
N GLY A 572 3.46 -2.01 32.55
CA GLY A 572 2.94 -1.41 31.32
C GLY A 572 4.03 -1.19 30.25
N THR A 573 4.95 -2.15 30.13
CA THR A 573 6.21 -1.97 29.38
C THR A 573 6.50 -3.12 28.42
N TRP A 574 6.90 -2.79 27.19
CA TRP A 574 7.41 -3.71 26.17
C TRP A 574 8.93 -3.91 26.31
N TYR A 575 9.38 -5.14 26.12
CA TYR A 575 10.79 -5.53 26.03
C TYR A 575 11.03 -6.33 24.73
N VAL A 576 11.61 -5.66 23.74
CA VAL A 576 11.86 -6.25 22.40
C VAL A 576 13.33 -6.65 22.29
N ARG A 577 13.59 -7.92 22.02
CA ARG A 577 14.97 -8.43 21.91
C ARG A 577 15.70 -7.78 20.75
N GLY A 578 16.90 -7.25 21.00
CA GLY A 578 17.72 -6.62 19.96
C GLY A 578 17.32 -5.19 19.60
N LYS A 579 16.18 -4.68 20.10
CA LYS A 579 15.77 -3.29 19.94
C LYS A 579 15.88 -2.50 21.24
N GLY A 580 14.86 -2.55 22.09
CA GLY A 580 14.80 -1.70 23.28
C GLY A 580 13.56 -1.94 24.13
N THR A 581 13.38 -1.05 25.10
CA THR A 581 12.29 -1.08 26.08
C THR A 581 11.35 0.11 25.83
N TYR A 582 10.05 -0.14 25.78
CA TYR A 582 9.03 0.86 25.48
C TYR A 582 7.93 0.86 26.55
N ARG A 583 7.90 1.89 27.40
CA ARG A 583 6.80 2.07 28.36
C ARG A 583 5.60 2.68 27.62
N LEU A 584 4.55 1.89 27.45
CA LEU A 584 3.46 2.19 26.53
C LEU A 584 2.08 1.92 27.13
N GLY A 585 1.96 1.95 28.45
CA GLY A 585 0.68 1.84 29.12
C GLY A 585 0.82 1.71 30.62
N GLU A 586 -0.28 1.29 31.23
CA GLU A 586 -0.36 0.92 32.64
C GLU A 586 -0.63 -0.58 32.77
N SER A 587 -0.66 -1.09 34.00
CA SER A 587 -0.67 -2.54 34.22
C SER A 587 -1.92 -3.30 33.79
N TYR A 588 -3.00 -2.56 33.56
CA TYR A 588 -4.28 -3.08 33.09
C TYR A 588 -4.45 -2.96 31.57
N HIS A 589 -3.46 -2.44 30.85
CA HIS A 589 -3.53 -2.31 29.39
C HIS A 589 -3.33 -3.66 28.71
N VAL A 590 -3.99 -3.82 27.57
CA VAL A 590 -3.89 -4.98 26.69
C VAL A 590 -2.85 -4.69 25.59
N PRO A 591 -1.80 -5.50 25.40
CA PRO A 591 -0.86 -5.31 24.31
C PRO A 591 -1.52 -5.64 22.95
N VAL A 592 -1.32 -4.77 21.96
CA VAL A 592 -1.93 -4.85 20.63
C VAL A 592 -0.92 -4.50 19.54
N PRO A 593 0.25 -5.16 19.50
CA PRO A 593 1.28 -4.82 18.53
C PRO A 593 0.73 -4.95 17.11
N ALA A 594 1.12 -4.09 16.18
CA ALA A 594 0.78 -4.26 14.76
C ALA A 594 1.57 -3.31 13.87
N ASP A 595 1.62 -3.59 12.56
CA ASP A 595 2.09 -2.63 11.54
C ASP A 595 0.99 -1.61 11.24
N TYR A 596 0.87 -0.58 12.07
CA TYR A 596 -0.18 0.43 11.97
C TYR A 596 0.09 1.49 10.90
N ASP A 597 1.33 1.63 10.43
CA ASP A 597 1.69 2.67 9.47
C ASP A 597 1.94 2.15 8.04
N GLY A 598 2.06 0.84 7.88
CA GLY A 598 2.17 0.07 6.63
C GLY A 598 3.58 -0.04 6.09
N ASP A 599 4.60 0.11 6.94
CA ASP A 599 6.00 0.04 6.52
C ASP A 599 6.59 -1.39 6.59
N GLY A 600 5.83 -2.34 7.13
CA GLY A 600 6.21 -3.74 7.31
C GLY A 600 6.83 -4.04 8.68
N ASP A 601 7.10 -3.02 9.49
CA ASP A 601 7.58 -3.17 10.85
C ASP A 601 6.37 -3.27 11.81
N VAL A 602 6.51 -4.04 12.89
CA VAL A 602 5.50 -4.12 13.94
C VAL A 602 5.76 -3.00 14.95
N GLU A 603 4.77 -2.13 15.18
CA GLU A 603 4.84 -1.17 16.28
C GLU A 603 4.45 -1.84 17.61
N PRO A 604 5.23 -1.61 18.68
CA PRO A 604 4.77 -1.82 20.04
C PRO A 604 3.54 -0.93 20.32
N ALA A 605 2.47 -1.52 20.84
CA ALA A 605 1.23 -0.80 21.14
C ALA A 605 0.46 -1.42 22.31
N SER A 606 -0.43 -0.61 22.91
CA SER A 606 -1.35 -1.06 23.95
C SER A 606 -2.73 -0.39 23.84
N TRP A 607 -3.75 -1.05 24.37
CA TRP A 607 -5.11 -0.53 24.49
C TRP A 607 -5.53 -0.46 25.95
N SER A 608 -6.16 0.65 26.33
CA SER A 608 -6.66 0.89 27.67
C SER A 608 -8.13 0.47 27.77
N PRO A 609 -8.51 -0.59 28.50
CA PRO A 609 -9.91 -0.98 28.67
C PRO A 609 -10.74 0.04 29.46
N ILE A 610 -10.10 0.98 30.15
CA ILE A 610 -10.76 2.01 30.97
C ILE A 610 -11.03 3.28 30.17
N THR A 611 -10.07 3.70 29.34
CA THR A 611 -10.16 4.96 28.58
C THR A 611 -10.47 4.76 27.10
N HIS A 612 -10.49 3.49 26.66
CA HIS A 612 -10.64 3.06 25.26
C HIS A 612 -9.58 3.66 24.33
N ARG A 613 -8.44 4.07 24.89
CA ARG A 613 -7.35 4.70 24.15
C ARG A 613 -6.36 3.64 23.68
N TRP A 614 -6.06 3.72 22.40
CA TRP A 614 -4.97 3.02 21.72
C TRP A 614 -3.71 3.88 21.79
N PHE A 615 -2.62 3.29 22.25
CA PHE A 615 -1.29 3.87 22.34
C PHE A 615 -0.38 3.08 21.40
N VAL A 616 0.03 3.70 20.30
CA VAL A 616 0.97 3.10 19.34
C VAL A 616 2.27 3.87 19.41
N TRP A 617 3.41 3.17 19.46
CA TRP A 617 4.71 3.82 19.48
C TRP A 617 4.89 4.77 18.29
N GLY A 618 5.40 5.98 18.55
CA GLY A 618 5.59 6.98 17.48
C GLY A 618 4.32 7.67 16.97
N ALA A 619 3.12 7.30 17.45
CA ALA A 619 1.86 7.89 17.03
C ALA A 619 1.12 8.61 18.17
N ALA A 620 0.20 9.50 17.81
CA ALA A 620 -0.70 10.13 18.77
C ALA A 620 -1.78 9.12 19.22
N PRO A 621 -2.17 9.09 20.52
CA PRO A 621 -3.19 8.16 20.98
C PRO A 621 -4.56 8.42 20.35
N VAL A 622 -5.31 7.36 20.08
CA VAL A 622 -6.64 7.38 19.46
C VAL A 622 -7.66 6.72 20.38
N THR A 623 -8.84 7.29 20.55
CA THR A 623 -9.94 6.66 21.32
C THR A 623 -10.85 5.86 20.39
N PHE A 624 -11.01 4.57 20.67
CA PHE A 624 -11.89 3.66 19.93
C PHE A 624 -12.22 2.40 20.76
N GLY A 625 -13.50 2.03 20.79
CA GLY A 625 -14.06 0.97 21.65
C GLY A 625 -14.82 1.52 22.85
N GLU A 626 -15.44 0.62 23.62
CA GLU A 626 -16.17 0.90 24.86
C GLU A 626 -15.86 -0.16 25.94
N ASP A 627 -16.49 -0.02 27.11
CA ASP A 627 -16.33 -0.96 28.22
C ASP A 627 -16.80 -2.37 27.85
N GLY A 628 -15.97 -3.37 28.18
CA GLY A 628 -16.26 -4.78 27.91
C GLY A 628 -15.88 -5.25 26.50
N ASP A 629 -15.42 -4.34 25.64
CA ASP A 629 -14.89 -4.70 24.33
C ASP A 629 -13.51 -5.36 24.43
N VAL A 630 -13.22 -6.26 23.49
CA VAL A 630 -11.93 -6.94 23.34
C VAL A 630 -11.19 -6.33 22.15
N PRO A 631 -10.00 -5.71 22.32
CA PRO A 631 -9.33 -5.05 21.21
C PRO A 631 -8.71 -6.08 20.26
N VAL A 632 -8.83 -5.91 18.96
CA VAL A 632 -8.25 -6.81 17.94
C VAL A 632 -7.56 -5.97 16.87
N VAL A 633 -6.41 -6.44 16.39
CA VAL A 633 -5.63 -5.75 15.36
C VAL A 633 -5.41 -6.68 14.19
N GLY A 634 -5.66 -6.21 12.98
CA GLY A 634 -5.54 -7.03 11.79
C GLY A 634 -5.69 -6.18 10.55
N GLN A 635 -5.35 -6.77 9.41
CA GLN A 635 -5.53 -6.13 8.12
C GLN A 635 -6.96 -6.47 7.66
N PHE A 636 -7.96 -5.67 8.05
CA PHE A 636 -9.37 -6.00 7.77
C PHE A 636 -9.85 -5.46 6.42
N ASP A 637 -9.11 -4.51 5.87
CA ASP A 637 -9.60 -3.61 4.85
C ASP A 637 -8.83 -3.71 3.51
N GLY A 638 -7.69 -4.40 3.49
CA GLY A 638 -6.82 -4.67 2.34
C GLY A 638 -5.72 -3.63 2.06
N ASP A 639 -5.58 -2.58 2.87
CA ASP A 639 -4.70 -1.43 2.66
C ASP A 639 -3.21 -1.64 2.99
N GLY A 640 -2.85 -2.79 3.57
CA GLY A 640 -1.48 -3.13 3.95
C GLY A 640 -1.06 -2.59 5.31
N LYS A 641 -1.98 -1.97 6.06
CA LYS A 641 -1.82 -1.54 7.45
C LYS A 641 -2.75 -2.34 8.34
N ALA A 642 -2.38 -2.41 9.61
CA ALA A 642 -3.23 -2.92 10.65
C ALA A 642 -4.28 -1.90 11.05
N ASP A 643 -5.52 -2.36 11.04
CA ASP A 643 -6.69 -1.67 11.52
C ASP A 643 -6.85 -1.85 13.03
N ARG A 644 -7.35 -0.80 13.68
CA ARG A 644 -7.86 -0.89 15.05
C ARG A 644 -9.26 -1.46 15.00
N ALA A 645 -9.48 -2.62 15.59
CA ALA A 645 -10.81 -3.16 15.78
C ALA A 645 -11.06 -3.46 17.26
N VAL A 646 -12.33 -3.59 17.60
CA VAL A 646 -12.75 -4.18 18.86
C VAL A 646 -13.86 -5.19 18.59
N TRP A 647 -13.88 -6.27 19.36
CA TRP A 647 -14.96 -7.24 19.37
C TRP A 647 -15.75 -7.12 20.66
N ARG A 648 -17.05 -6.88 20.51
CA ARG A 648 -18.00 -6.83 21.60
C ARG A 648 -18.58 -8.23 21.83
N PRO A 649 -18.35 -8.84 23.00
CA PRO A 649 -18.91 -10.15 23.28
C PRO A 649 -20.45 -10.12 23.22
N PRO A 650 -21.09 -11.22 22.78
CA PRO A 650 -22.55 -11.28 22.72
C PRO A 650 -23.21 -11.10 24.09
N ALA A 651 -24.34 -10.40 24.12
CA ALA A 651 -25.10 -10.11 25.34
C ALA A 651 -25.84 -11.33 25.95
N GLY A 652 -25.79 -12.48 25.28
CA GLY A 652 -26.41 -13.73 25.72
C GLY A 652 -26.09 -14.90 24.77
N PRO A 653 -26.45 -16.14 25.15
CA PRO A 653 -26.05 -17.36 24.46
C PRO A 653 -26.56 -17.48 23.01
N ASP A 654 -27.68 -16.81 22.70
CA ASP A 654 -28.29 -16.81 21.36
C ASP A 654 -27.93 -15.56 20.53
N ALA A 655 -27.14 -14.63 21.08
CA ALA A 655 -26.71 -13.43 20.38
C ALA A 655 -25.37 -13.66 19.66
N GLU A 656 -25.12 -12.86 18.62
CA GLU A 656 -23.81 -12.78 17.99
C GLU A 656 -22.97 -11.68 18.65
N GLY A 657 -21.64 -11.86 18.63
CA GLY A 657 -20.71 -10.79 19.00
C GLY A 657 -20.61 -9.75 17.89
N THR A 658 -20.32 -8.51 18.25
CA THR A 658 -20.25 -7.40 17.28
C THR A 658 -18.79 -6.97 17.08
N TRP A 659 -18.29 -7.10 15.86
CA TRP A 659 -17.00 -6.53 15.45
C TRP A 659 -17.17 -5.09 15.03
N LEU A 660 -16.37 -4.19 15.60
CA LEU A 660 -16.30 -2.77 15.28
C LEU A 660 -14.90 -2.47 14.76
N ILE A 661 -14.77 -2.12 13.48
CA ILE A 661 -13.49 -1.77 12.86
C ILE A 661 -13.44 -0.25 12.68
N SER A 662 -12.37 0.37 13.15
CA SER A 662 -12.20 1.83 13.11
C SER A 662 -12.25 2.34 11.67
N GLY A 663 -13.26 3.15 11.35
CA GLY A 663 -13.46 3.69 10.00
C GLY A 663 -14.25 2.78 9.05
N GLY A 664 -14.63 1.58 9.49
CA GLY A 664 -15.44 0.61 8.76
C GLY A 664 -16.87 0.45 9.31
N ALA A 665 -17.61 -0.49 8.72
CA ALA A 665 -18.93 -0.92 9.22
C ALA A 665 -18.80 -1.98 10.33
N SER A 666 -19.82 -2.09 11.18
CA SER A 666 -19.89 -3.17 12.17
C SER A 666 -20.28 -4.49 11.52
N VAL A 667 -19.82 -5.61 12.09
CA VAL A 667 -20.11 -6.96 11.60
C VAL A 667 -20.53 -7.84 12.77
N GLU A 668 -21.76 -8.35 12.74
CA GLU A 668 -22.19 -9.40 13.67
C GLU A 668 -21.54 -10.73 13.27
N PHE A 669 -20.74 -11.28 14.18
CA PHE A 669 -20.06 -12.55 14.04
C PHE A 669 -19.42 -13.03 15.36
N GLY A 670 -19.54 -14.32 15.64
CA GLY A 670 -19.01 -14.99 16.84
C GLY A 670 -20.09 -15.24 17.90
N ARG A 671 -19.84 -16.16 18.83
CA ARG A 671 -20.79 -16.63 19.85
C ARG A 671 -20.26 -16.42 21.27
N THR A 672 -21.10 -16.71 22.27
CA THR A 672 -20.66 -16.67 23.67
C THR A 672 -19.54 -17.69 23.90
N GLY A 673 -18.46 -17.25 24.55
CA GLY A 673 -17.28 -18.07 24.82
C GLY A 673 -16.26 -18.11 23.68
N ASP A 674 -16.56 -17.49 22.54
CA ASP A 674 -15.59 -17.27 21.48
C ASP A 674 -14.56 -16.21 21.89
N ILE A 675 -13.34 -16.38 21.38
CA ILE A 675 -12.26 -15.41 21.49
C ILE A 675 -11.95 -14.90 20.08
N PRO A 676 -11.94 -13.57 19.85
CA PRO A 676 -11.68 -13.02 18.51
C PRO A 676 -10.22 -13.24 18.11
N VAL A 677 -10.02 -13.67 16.85
CA VAL A 677 -8.69 -13.92 16.27
C VAL A 677 -8.52 -13.04 15.04
N ALA A 678 -7.41 -12.32 15.01
CA ALA A 678 -7.02 -11.53 13.86
C ALA A 678 -6.61 -12.45 12.70
N ILE A 679 -7.27 -12.30 11.56
CA ILE A 679 -6.87 -12.92 10.29
C ILE A 679 -6.95 -11.86 9.17
N PRO A 680 -5.96 -11.76 8.28
CA PRO A 680 -5.95 -10.83 7.14
C PRO A 680 -6.77 -11.32 5.93
#